data_AF-A0A3M7N6P7-F1
#
_entry.id   AF-A0A3M7N6P7-F1
#
_cell.length_a   1.000
_cell.length_b   1.000
_cell.length_c   1.000
_cell.angle_alpha   90.00
_cell.angle_beta   90.00
_cell.angle_gamma   90.00
#
_symmetry.space_group_name_H-M   'P 1'
#
loop_
_entity.id
_entity.type
_entity.pdbx_description
1 polymer ?
#
loop_
_entity_poly.entity_id
_entity_poly.type
_entity_poly.pdbx_seq_one_letter_code
_entity_poly.pdbx_strand_id
1 'polypeptide(L)'
;MSASLPGSRDLPASRYDLSTYWGRVRQSAQIADPSATFPPTPPQCHLPSDITPVPPSLRHHPSATFPLYPVPPTQWNPTLFVSSAGLEHAKQLITSYKTGQVRSMTPELWEAKKIVDSTLHPDTGEPVFLPFRMSCFVLTNLVVTAGMLTPNLSTRGTLFWQIVNQSLNVAINSANANKCSPLSIADLARNYVAAVSASCTVAVGLNALVPRLKRISPNTKIVLGRLVPFAAVASAGVVNVFLMRSDEIRKGIDVFPVQSEAQKADREKTGKGVESLGRSRKAATLAVGETAISRVLNATPIMVIPPLILFRLQKTDLLKARPRMVLPVNLGLILVTSVFALPLALAAFPQRQAIQASSLEPEFHGRGGDGGLVEFNRGLSYPSSPPIMSVPYLVNDPKGHIPASQRIPVIARPFVSERAKKTLDLVERFVEEDCIPSDAVYIQQIGVGASIKDRFDAHPPVIEELKKKAKAIGLWNMFLPKNHFKEGAGFSNLEYGLMAEYLGKSRTASEAVNCAAPDTGNMEVLAKYGTEAQKKRWLVPLLNGDIRSAFLMTEPQVASSDATNIELSIRREGNEYVLNGQKWWSSGAGDRRCEIYITMGKSDPNNSNKYRQQSVVLVPADTPGITIKRMLSVIGFDDAPHGHGHIEFKNVRVPVSNIVLGEGRGFEVVQGRLGPGRIHHAMRSIGAAEKALEYFLARISDPERKPFGQQLSQHGIQLERVARSRIEIDSARLAVLNAAIKIDEGDAKSALKEIAEVKVQVPGVLLDVLDRAIQAYGAAGVSQETPLASMWASGRTMRIVDGPDEVHLLQLGRNEAKRGDALRNRINQQKDKSKAIFSQYGMQPLDVLQLDRVSGSAAPKSTRL
;
A
#
# COMPACT_ATOMS: atom_id res chain seq x y z
N MET A 1 -16.18 -16.13 9.39
CA MET A 1 -16.25 -15.03 8.41
C MET A 1 -16.47 -13.68 9.09
N SER A 2 -17.00 -13.63 10.31
CA SER A 2 -17.14 -12.43 11.16
C SER A 2 -15.84 -11.73 11.60
N ALA A 3 -14.68 -12.14 11.08
CA ALA A 3 -13.38 -11.57 11.43
C ALA A 3 -13.12 -10.22 10.73
N SER A 4 -13.71 -9.99 9.55
CA SER A 4 -13.59 -8.75 8.75
C SER A 4 -14.28 -7.53 9.35
N LEU A 5 -15.13 -7.69 10.37
CA LEU A 5 -15.79 -6.55 11.02
C LEU A 5 -14.83 -5.86 12.01
N PRO A 6 -14.86 -4.52 12.14
CA PRO A 6 -13.89 -3.77 12.94
C PRO A 6 -14.00 -4.05 14.45
N GLY A 7 -12.87 -3.94 15.15
CA GLY A 7 -12.77 -3.99 16.62
C GLY A 7 -11.69 -4.96 17.14
N SER A 8 -11.20 -4.71 18.36
CA SER A 8 -10.00 -5.34 18.96
C SER A 8 -10.27 -6.65 19.69
N ARG A 9 -11.54 -7.00 19.97
CA ARG A 9 -11.92 -8.23 20.66
C ARG A 9 -12.31 -9.33 19.66
N ASP A 10 -11.75 -10.53 19.84
CA ASP A 10 -12.12 -11.71 19.05
C ASP A 10 -13.50 -12.26 19.42
N LEU A 11 -14.21 -12.76 18.41
CA LEU A 11 -15.49 -13.43 18.61
C LEU A 11 -15.26 -14.91 18.94
N PRO A 12 -16.04 -15.50 19.87
CA PRO A 12 -15.99 -16.94 20.11
C PRO A 12 -16.24 -17.73 18.82
N ALA A 13 -15.43 -18.77 18.58
CA ALA A 13 -15.45 -19.52 17.33
C ALA A 13 -16.79 -20.26 17.08
N SER A 14 -17.41 -20.79 18.13
CA SER A 14 -18.72 -21.44 18.09
C SER A 14 -19.42 -21.35 19.43
N ARG A 15 -20.76 -21.43 19.43
CA ARG A 15 -21.58 -21.61 20.63
C ARG A 15 -21.64 -23.07 21.10
N TYR A 16 -21.06 -23.99 20.32
CA TYR A 16 -21.00 -25.41 20.60
C TYR A 16 -19.54 -25.85 20.76
N ASP A 17 -19.36 -26.93 21.51
CA ASP A 17 -18.07 -27.57 21.65
C ASP A 17 -17.66 -28.31 20.37
N LEU A 18 -16.76 -27.69 19.60
CA LEU A 18 -16.24 -28.22 18.34
C LEU A 18 -15.30 -29.44 18.52
N SER A 19 -14.89 -29.76 19.75
CA SER A 19 -14.14 -30.99 20.04
C SER A 19 -15.03 -32.23 19.87
N THR A 20 -16.34 -32.09 20.13
CA THR A 20 -17.32 -33.17 20.00
C THR A 20 -17.88 -33.27 18.57
N TYR A 21 -18.21 -34.50 18.14
CA TYR A 21 -18.87 -34.73 16.85
C TYR A 21 -20.19 -33.97 16.76
N TRP A 22 -21.05 -34.06 17.78
CA TRP A 22 -22.36 -33.41 17.78
C TRP A 22 -22.30 -31.88 17.85
N GLY A 23 -21.28 -31.30 18.49
CA GLY A 23 -21.05 -29.85 18.43
C GLY A 23 -20.71 -29.38 17.03
N ARG A 24 -19.87 -30.13 16.29
CA ARG A 24 -19.59 -29.85 14.86
C ARG A 24 -20.82 -30.00 13.98
N VAL A 25 -21.64 -31.03 14.18
CA VAL A 25 -22.92 -31.22 13.45
C VAL A 25 -23.82 -30.00 13.62
N ARG A 26 -24.02 -29.54 14.87
CA ARG A 26 -24.88 -28.38 15.17
C ARG A 26 -24.34 -27.08 14.57
N GLN A 27 -23.02 -26.88 14.58
CA GLN A 27 -22.38 -25.72 13.95
C GLN A 27 -22.58 -25.74 12.42
N SER A 28 -22.31 -26.87 11.76
CA SER A 28 -22.46 -27.01 10.32
C SER A 28 -23.91 -26.86 9.87
N ALA A 29 -24.86 -27.42 10.62
CA ALA A 29 -26.28 -27.26 10.35
C ALA A 29 -26.72 -25.80 10.41
N GLN A 30 -26.17 -25.00 11.33
CA GLN A 30 -26.50 -23.59 11.49
C GLN A 30 -26.03 -22.70 10.34
N ILE A 31 -24.84 -22.98 9.80
CA ILE A 31 -24.27 -22.20 8.70
C ILE A 31 -25.02 -22.50 7.40
N ALA A 32 -25.50 -23.73 7.24
CA ALA A 32 -26.22 -24.20 6.05
C ALA A 32 -27.75 -24.02 6.14
N ASP A 33 -28.27 -23.50 7.25
CA ASP A 33 -29.70 -23.34 7.51
C ASP A 33 -30.30 -22.18 6.69
N PRO A 34 -31.25 -22.45 5.77
CA PRO A 34 -31.90 -21.43 4.95
C PRO A 34 -33.07 -20.73 5.65
N SER A 35 -33.51 -21.18 6.83
CA SER A 35 -34.70 -20.71 7.55
C SER A 35 -34.37 -20.27 8.98
N ALA A 36 -34.44 -18.98 9.28
CA ALA A 36 -34.39 -18.54 10.68
C ALA A 36 -35.80 -18.64 11.31
N THR A 37 -36.18 -19.80 11.86
CA THR A 37 -37.37 -19.89 12.74
C THR A 37 -37.14 -20.78 13.98
N PHE A 38 -37.60 -20.23 15.12
CA PHE A 38 -37.70 -20.71 16.52
C PHE A 38 -36.53 -20.42 17.49
N PRO A 39 -36.72 -19.50 18.47
CA PRO A 39 -35.99 -19.56 19.73
C PRO A 39 -36.60 -20.63 20.66
N PRO A 40 -35.80 -21.34 21.49
CA PRO A 40 -36.33 -22.08 22.64
C PRO A 40 -36.86 -21.07 23.68
N THR A 41 -37.95 -21.42 24.34
CA THR A 41 -38.59 -20.67 25.43
C THR A 41 -37.59 -20.25 26.52
N PRO A 42 -37.60 -18.98 26.99
CA PRO A 42 -36.75 -18.58 28.11
C PRO A 42 -37.35 -19.06 29.45
N PRO A 43 -36.51 -19.50 30.43
CA PRO A 43 -36.97 -19.74 31.78
C PRO A 43 -37.27 -18.42 32.49
N GLN A 44 -38.38 -18.38 33.23
CA GLN A 44 -38.80 -17.23 34.05
C GLN A 44 -37.76 -16.96 35.15
N CYS A 45 -37.26 -15.72 35.23
CA CYS A 45 -36.48 -15.24 36.37
C CYS A 45 -37.28 -14.17 37.13
N HIS A 46 -37.56 -14.46 38.39
CA HIS A 46 -38.14 -13.56 39.39
C HIS A 46 -37.24 -12.35 39.64
N LEU A 47 -37.83 -11.16 39.70
CA LEU A 47 -37.24 -9.97 40.32
C LEU A 47 -37.45 -10.02 41.84
N PRO A 48 -36.44 -9.70 42.66
CA PRO A 48 -36.66 -9.14 43.97
C PRO A 48 -36.64 -7.62 43.88
N SER A 49 -37.71 -7.03 44.42
CA SER A 49 -37.80 -5.68 44.93
C SER A 49 -36.66 -5.38 45.91
N ASP A 50 -36.03 -4.21 45.77
CA ASP A 50 -35.94 -3.30 46.92
C ASP A 50 -35.69 -1.86 46.47
N ILE A 51 -36.51 -1.01 47.07
CA ILE A 51 -36.66 0.43 46.92
C ILE A 51 -35.81 1.09 48.01
N THR A 52 -35.22 2.26 47.76
CA THR A 52 -35.43 3.51 48.54
C THR A 52 -34.53 4.68 48.06
N PRO A 53 -34.93 5.95 48.29
CA PRO A 53 -34.96 6.94 47.20
C PRO A 53 -34.39 8.36 47.55
N VAL A 54 -34.34 9.25 46.54
CA VAL A 54 -34.72 10.71 46.60
C VAL A 54 -33.70 11.73 47.22
N PRO A 55 -33.62 13.04 46.83
CA PRO A 55 -34.05 13.76 45.61
C PRO A 55 -33.24 15.07 45.25
N PRO A 56 -33.80 16.19 44.71
CA PRO A 56 -33.27 16.81 43.49
C PRO A 56 -32.97 18.33 43.64
N SER A 57 -32.47 18.98 42.58
CA SER A 57 -32.70 20.42 42.40
C SER A 57 -32.77 20.80 40.92
N LEU A 58 -33.95 21.30 40.55
CA LEU A 58 -34.42 21.89 39.30
C LEU A 58 -33.52 23.04 38.81
N ARG A 59 -33.43 23.37 37.51
CA ARG A 59 -34.49 24.10 36.80
C ARG A 59 -34.24 24.28 35.28
N HIS A 60 -35.37 24.21 34.55
CA HIS A 60 -35.76 24.89 33.30
C HIS A 60 -35.31 24.37 31.91
N HIS A 61 -36.26 23.65 31.30
CA HIS A 61 -36.63 23.48 29.88
C HIS A 61 -36.90 24.84 29.15
N PRO A 62 -37.00 24.94 27.78
CA PRO A 62 -37.70 23.98 26.92
C PRO A 62 -37.15 23.64 25.50
N SER A 63 -37.37 22.37 25.16
CA SER A 63 -37.75 21.74 23.88
C SER A 63 -37.31 22.31 22.51
N ALA A 64 -36.56 21.48 21.77
CA ALA A 64 -36.85 21.18 20.36
C ALA A 64 -36.51 19.70 20.08
N THR A 65 -37.55 18.87 20.02
CA THR A 65 -37.52 17.46 19.59
C THR A 65 -37.57 17.36 18.07
N PHE A 66 -36.69 16.56 17.48
CA PHE A 66 -36.89 15.89 16.19
C PHE A 66 -36.47 14.41 16.30
N PRO A 67 -37.13 13.49 15.58
CA PRO A 67 -37.46 12.16 16.07
C PRO A 67 -36.35 11.13 15.85
N LEU A 68 -36.07 10.34 16.88
CA LEU A 68 -35.54 8.99 16.72
C LEU A 68 -36.70 8.11 16.24
N TYR A 69 -36.63 7.62 15.01
CA TYR A 69 -37.55 6.57 14.55
C TYR A 69 -37.31 5.30 15.38
N PRO A 70 -38.30 4.78 16.12
CA PRO A 70 -38.23 3.44 16.66
C PRO A 70 -38.69 2.47 15.56
N VAL A 71 -37.78 1.66 15.04
CA VAL A 71 -38.17 0.50 14.23
C VAL A 71 -38.59 -0.60 15.21
N PRO A 72 -39.79 -1.18 15.10
CA PRO A 72 -40.29 -2.17 16.06
C PRO A 72 -39.48 -3.48 15.99
N PRO A 73 -39.41 -4.26 17.10
CA PRO A 73 -38.68 -5.51 17.14
C PRO A 73 -39.57 -6.65 16.63
N THR A 74 -39.73 -6.79 15.32
CA THR A 74 -40.46 -7.94 14.76
C THR A 74 -39.92 -8.35 13.40
N GLN A 75 -39.58 -9.65 13.30
CA GLN A 75 -39.17 -10.43 12.13
C GLN A 75 -37.72 -10.23 11.64
N TRP A 76 -36.81 -11.00 12.23
CA TRP A 76 -35.59 -11.39 11.52
C TRP A 76 -35.99 -12.22 10.29
N ASN A 77 -35.73 -11.67 9.10
CA ASN A 77 -35.90 -12.41 7.85
C ASN A 77 -34.95 -13.63 7.83
N PRO A 78 -35.34 -14.74 7.16
CA PRO A 78 -34.47 -15.91 7.00
C PRO A 78 -33.10 -15.51 6.44
N THR A 79 -32.02 -16.18 6.88
CA THR A 79 -30.61 -15.99 6.44
C THR A 79 -30.45 -15.90 4.92
N LEU A 80 -31.36 -16.52 4.16
CA LEU A 80 -31.41 -16.47 2.70
C LEU A 80 -31.87 -15.10 2.15
N PHE A 81 -32.84 -14.44 2.79
CA PHE A 81 -33.49 -13.20 2.33
C PHE A 81 -33.32 -12.03 3.33
N VAL A 82 -32.21 -12.02 4.07
CA VAL A 82 -31.88 -10.92 4.98
C VAL A 82 -31.87 -9.61 4.18
N SER A 83 -32.66 -8.63 4.65
CA SER A 83 -32.71 -7.30 4.05
C SER A 83 -31.41 -6.55 4.31
N SER A 84 -31.09 -5.56 3.47
CA SER A 84 -29.90 -4.72 3.69
C SER A 84 -29.91 -4.07 5.08
N ALA A 85 -31.09 -3.67 5.58
CA ALA A 85 -31.27 -3.12 6.93
C ALA A 85 -30.97 -4.16 8.03
N GLY A 86 -31.45 -5.40 7.89
CA GLY A 86 -31.17 -6.47 8.86
C GLY A 86 -29.70 -6.88 8.90
N LEU A 87 -29.02 -6.85 7.75
CA LEU A 87 -27.59 -7.12 7.65
C LEU A 87 -26.74 -6.02 8.29
N GLU A 88 -27.07 -4.75 8.06
CA GLU A 88 -26.37 -3.62 8.70
C GLU A 88 -26.58 -3.62 10.22
N HIS A 89 -27.78 -3.96 10.70
CA HIS A 89 -28.03 -4.11 12.12
C HIS A 89 -27.19 -5.26 12.75
N ALA A 90 -27.10 -6.41 12.08
CA ALA A 90 -26.24 -7.51 12.52
C ALA A 90 -24.75 -7.12 12.56
N LYS A 91 -24.26 -6.34 11.58
CA LYS A 91 -22.89 -5.81 11.57
C LYS A 91 -22.63 -4.88 12.75
N GLN A 92 -23.59 -3.99 13.07
CA GLN A 92 -23.48 -3.06 14.20
C GLN A 92 -23.40 -3.80 15.53
N LEU A 93 -24.26 -4.81 15.75
CA LEU A 93 -24.25 -5.63 16.96
C LEU A 93 -22.91 -6.38 17.15
N ILE A 94 -22.36 -6.95 16.09
CA ILE A 94 -21.04 -7.59 16.19
C ILE A 94 -19.94 -6.56 16.45
N THR A 95 -20.00 -5.40 15.79
CA THR A 95 -19.02 -4.32 15.98
C THR A 95 -19.06 -3.75 17.40
N SER A 96 -20.24 -3.63 18.02
CA SER A 96 -20.37 -3.17 19.40
C SER A 96 -19.77 -4.15 20.41
N TYR A 97 -19.87 -5.47 20.14
CA TYR A 97 -19.14 -6.48 20.92
C TYR A 97 -17.62 -6.37 20.70
N LYS A 98 -17.16 -6.25 19.45
CA LYS A 98 -15.73 -6.17 19.11
C LYS A 98 -15.04 -4.89 19.61
N THR A 99 -15.79 -3.81 19.79
CA THR A 99 -15.31 -2.51 20.35
C THR A 99 -15.48 -2.40 21.87
N GLY A 100 -16.00 -3.44 22.53
CA GLY A 100 -16.11 -3.50 23.99
C GLY A 100 -17.36 -2.82 24.59
N GLN A 101 -18.28 -2.34 23.75
CA GLN A 101 -19.57 -1.77 24.22
C GLN A 101 -20.48 -2.86 24.81
N VAL A 102 -20.42 -4.10 24.31
CA VAL A 102 -21.14 -5.26 24.87
C VAL A 102 -20.15 -6.25 25.48
N ARG A 103 -20.38 -6.62 26.76
CA ARG A 103 -19.43 -7.43 27.55
C ARG A 103 -19.53 -8.93 27.29
N SER A 104 -20.70 -9.48 26.93
CA SER A 104 -20.93 -10.92 26.76
C SER A 104 -21.72 -11.26 25.50
N MET A 105 -21.60 -12.50 25.00
CA MET A 105 -22.36 -12.98 23.83
C MET A 105 -23.82 -13.27 24.22
N THR A 106 -24.74 -12.37 23.85
CA THR A 106 -26.19 -12.56 24.02
C THR A 106 -26.78 -13.46 22.91
N PRO A 107 -27.99 -14.01 23.07
CA PRO A 107 -28.67 -14.76 22.00
C PRO A 107 -28.82 -13.96 20.70
N GLU A 108 -29.07 -12.65 20.81
CA GLU A 108 -29.17 -11.72 19.67
C GLU A 108 -27.82 -11.57 18.94
N LEU A 109 -26.72 -11.50 19.69
CA LEU A 109 -25.35 -11.47 19.16
C LEU A 109 -24.97 -12.77 18.43
N TRP A 110 -25.44 -13.92 18.93
CA TRP A 110 -25.27 -15.20 18.24
C TRP A 110 -26.05 -15.26 16.92
N GLU A 111 -27.25 -14.67 16.86
CA GLU A 111 -28.02 -14.60 15.62
C GLU A 111 -27.42 -13.61 14.63
N ALA A 112 -26.96 -12.44 15.10
CA ALA A 112 -26.21 -11.49 14.29
C ALA A 112 -24.94 -12.14 13.70
N LYS A 113 -24.21 -12.92 14.51
CA LYS A 113 -23.06 -13.71 14.05
C LYS A 113 -23.44 -14.73 12.99
N LYS A 114 -24.55 -15.45 13.15
CA LYS A 114 -25.07 -16.39 12.14
C LYS A 114 -25.32 -15.68 10.81
N ILE A 115 -26.02 -14.54 10.83
CA ILE A 115 -26.35 -13.74 9.65
C ILE A 115 -25.08 -13.25 8.94
N VAL A 116 -24.11 -12.74 9.70
CA VAL A 116 -22.85 -12.26 9.15
C VAL A 116 -22.02 -13.41 8.57
N ASP A 117 -21.91 -14.53 9.29
CA ASP A 117 -21.16 -15.69 8.83
C ASP A 117 -21.81 -16.39 7.61
N SER A 118 -23.12 -16.28 7.41
CA SER A 118 -23.81 -16.89 6.26
C SER A 118 -23.87 -16.01 5.02
N THR A 119 -23.61 -14.69 5.15
CA THR A 119 -23.95 -13.68 4.14
C THR A 119 -22.76 -12.87 3.65
N LEU A 120 -21.79 -12.58 4.53
CA LEU A 120 -20.64 -11.73 4.19
C LEU A 120 -19.43 -12.56 3.77
N HIS A 121 -18.67 -12.04 2.82
CA HIS A 121 -17.38 -12.58 2.46
C HIS A 121 -16.41 -12.42 3.65
N PRO A 122 -15.61 -13.45 3.99
CA PRO A 122 -14.76 -13.45 5.18
C PRO A 122 -13.76 -12.29 5.22
N ASP A 123 -13.21 -11.91 4.06
CA ASP A 123 -12.18 -10.88 3.97
C ASP A 123 -12.67 -9.49 3.54
N THR A 124 -13.63 -9.38 2.61
CA THR A 124 -14.11 -8.07 2.15
C THR A 124 -15.21 -7.48 3.03
N GLY A 125 -15.91 -8.30 3.82
CA GLY A 125 -17.08 -7.85 4.59
C GLY A 125 -18.28 -7.44 3.72
N GLU A 126 -18.24 -7.71 2.41
CA GLU A 126 -19.32 -7.43 1.46
C GLU A 126 -20.29 -8.61 1.36
N PRO A 127 -21.58 -8.38 1.06
CA PRO A 127 -22.54 -9.46 0.85
C PRO A 127 -22.15 -10.31 -0.37
N VAL A 128 -22.00 -11.61 -0.17
CA VAL A 128 -21.78 -12.56 -1.26
C VAL A 128 -23.02 -12.59 -2.16
N PHE A 129 -22.83 -12.67 -3.47
CA PHE A 129 -23.93 -12.78 -4.43
C PHE A 129 -24.82 -13.99 -4.10
N LEU A 130 -26.14 -13.80 -4.08
CA LEU A 130 -27.11 -14.71 -3.45
C LEU A 130 -26.94 -16.20 -3.83
N PRO A 131 -26.79 -16.61 -5.10
CA PRO A 131 -26.58 -18.01 -5.48
C PRO A 131 -25.29 -18.63 -4.94
N PHE A 132 -24.30 -17.82 -4.54
CA PHE A 132 -23.01 -18.27 -4.03
C PHE A 132 -22.86 -18.10 -2.52
N ARG A 133 -23.89 -17.60 -1.82
CA ARG A 133 -23.91 -17.55 -0.35
C ARG A 133 -23.92 -18.95 0.24
N MET A 134 -23.28 -19.12 1.41
CA MET A 134 -23.34 -20.38 2.14
C MET A 134 -24.78 -20.78 2.54
N SER A 135 -25.66 -19.80 2.81
CA SER A 135 -27.09 -20.05 3.06
C SER A 135 -27.86 -20.57 1.84
N CYS A 136 -27.35 -20.37 0.61
CA CYS A 136 -27.95 -20.85 -0.63
C CYS A 136 -27.29 -22.14 -1.15
N PHE A 137 -26.28 -22.67 -0.43
CA PHE A 137 -25.48 -23.82 -0.85
C PHE A 137 -26.34 -25.06 -1.09
N VAL A 138 -27.28 -25.36 -0.20
CA VAL A 138 -28.17 -26.54 -0.33
C VAL A 138 -29.11 -26.38 -1.53
N LEU A 139 -29.65 -25.19 -1.76
CA LEU A 139 -30.62 -24.94 -2.82
C LEU A 139 -29.99 -24.93 -4.22
N THR A 140 -28.82 -24.31 -4.37
CA THR A 140 -28.10 -24.33 -5.65
C THR A 140 -27.58 -25.73 -6.00
N ASN A 141 -27.06 -26.48 -5.01
CA ASN A 141 -26.66 -27.87 -5.23
C ASN A 141 -27.84 -28.80 -5.49
N LEU A 142 -29.03 -28.53 -4.93
CA LEU A 142 -30.25 -29.30 -5.22
C LEU A 142 -30.57 -29.29 -6.72
N VAL A 143 -30.54 -28.11 -7.35
CA VAL A 143 -30.86 -27.95 -8.78
C VAL A 143 -29.86 -28.71 -9.65
N VAL A 144 -28.57 -28.50 -9.39
CA VAL A 144 -27.50 -29.14 -10.18
C VAL A 144 -27.48 -30.66 -9.96
N THR A 145 -27.66 -31.12 -8.74
CA THR A 145 -27.69 -32.55 -8.42
C THR A 145 -28.91 -33.24 -9.04
N ALA A 146 -30.09 -32.62 -8.98
CA ALA A 146 -31.27 -33.13 -9.65
C ALA A 146 -31.09 -33.22 -11.17
N GLY A 147 -30.45 -32.20 -11.76
CA GLY A 147 -30.05 -32.20 -13.16
C GLY A 147 -29.13 -33.37 -13.50
N MET A 148 -28.05 -33.56 -12.74
CA MET A 148 -27.10 -34.67 -12.92
C MET A 148 -27.72 -36.07 -12.73
N LEU A 149 -28.67 -36.21 -11.81
CA LEU A 149 -29.34 -37.47 -11.48
C LEU A 149 -30.58 -37.75 -12.37
N THR A 150 -30.82 -36.91 -13.37
CA THR A 150 -31.92 -37.13 -14.32
C THR A 150 -31.69 -38.43 -15.10
N PRO A 151 -32.64 -39.38 -15.11
CA PRO A 151 -32.48 -40.63 -15.84
C PRO A 151 -32.30 -40.41 -17.35
N ASN A 152 -31.48 -41.25 -18.00
CA ASN A 152 -31.32 -41.30 -19.45
C ASN A 152 -30.84 -39.99 -20.11
N LEU A 153 -29.98 -39.23 -19.44
CA LEU A 153 -29.32 -38.07 -20.05
C LEU A 153 -28.52 -38.50 -21.29
N SER A 154 -28.64 -37.72 -22.38
CA SER A 154 -27.73 -37.84 -23.53
C SER A 154 -26.30 -37.46 -23.13
N THR A 155 -25.30 -37.87 -23.91
CA THR A 155 -23.90 -37.47 -23.68
C THR A 155 -23.74 -35.94 -23.57
N ARG A 156 -24.50 -35.18 -24.37
CA ARG A 156 -24.55 -33.71 -24.29
C ARG A 156 -25.13 -33.23 -22.96
N GLY A 157 -26.22 -33.85 -22.50
CA GLY A 157 -26.83 -33.55 -21.20
C GLY A 157 -25.92 -33.89 -20.02
N THR A 158 -25.21 -35.03 -20.08
CA THR A 158 -24.20 -35.40 -19.07
C THR A 158 -23.07 -34.37 -19.02
N LEU A 159 -22.49 -33.99 -20.16
CA LEU A 159 -21.43 -32.99 -20.21
C LEU A 159 -21.90 -31.63 -19.68
N PHE A 160 -23.09 -31.18 -20.08
CA PHE A 160 -23.68 -29.92 -19.62
C PHE A 160 -23.76 -29.86 -18.09
N TRP A 161 -24.39 -30.86 -17.47
CA TRP A 161 -24.57 -30.86 -16.02
C TRP A 161 -23.25 -31.04 -15.23
N GLN A 162 -22.27 -31.75 -15.78
CA GLN A 162 -20.94 -31.86 -15.17
C GLN A 162 -20.19 -30.52 -15.22
N ILE A 163 -20.26 -29.80 -16.35
CA ILE A 163 -19.69 -28.46 -16.49
C ILE A 163 -20.39 -27.50 -15.51
N VAL A 164 -21.72 -27.46 -15.49
CA VAL A 164 -22.49 -26.62 -14.57
C VAL A 164 -22.12 -26.90 -13.11
N ASN A 165 -21.96 -28.16 -12.73
CA ASN A 165 -21.54 -28.54 -11.38
C ASN A 165 -20.14 -28.02 -11.02
N GLN A 166 -19.15 -28.16 -11.90
CA GLN A 166 -17.81 -27.65 -11.63
C GLN A 166 -17.76 -26.12 -11.63
N SER A 167 -18.52 -25.45 -12.51
CA SER A 167 -18.66 -23.99 -12.51
C SER A 167 -19.27 -23.46 -11.22
N LEU A 168 -20.33 -24.11 -10.72
CA LEU A 168 -20.94 -23.74 -9.44
C LEU A 168 -19.95 -23.94 -8.28
N ASN A 169 -19.20 -25.05 -8.26
CA ASN A 169 -18.19 -25.30 -7.23
C ASN A 169 -17.07 -24.26 -7.25
N VAL A 170 -16.56 -23.86 -8.41
CA VAL A 170 -15.55 -22.81 -8.53
C VAL A 170 -16.11 -21.46 -8.10
N ALA A 171 -17.34 -21.12 -8.50
CA ALA A 171 -17.99 -19.87 -8.12
C ALA A 171 -18.22 -19.77 -6.60
N ILE A 172 -18.75 -20.83 -5.97
CA ILE A 172 -18.94 -20.88 -4.51
C ILE A 172 -17.60 -20.82 -3.78
N ASN A 173 -16.60 -21.60 -4.21
CA ASN A 173 -15.28 -21.57 -3.57
C ASN A 173 -14.61 -20.20 -3.72
N SER A 174 -14.68 -19.58 -4.91
CA SER A 174 -14.09 -18.25 -5.15
C SER A 174 -14.83 -17.15 -4.39
N ALA A 175 -16.15 -17.25 -4.25
CA ALA A 175 -16.97 -16.25 -3.58
C ALA A 175 -16.89 -16.32 -2.04
N ASN A 176 -16.37 -17.43 -1.49
CA ASN A 176 -16.25 -17.65 -0.05
C ASN A 176 -14.80 -17.94 0.40
N ALA A 177 -13.79 -17.76 -0.47
CA ALA A 177 -12.37 -17.98 -0.13
C ALA A 177 -11.75 -16.78 0.60
N ASN A 178 -10.80 -17.04 1.49
CA ASN A 178 -9.98 -15.97 2.07
C ASN A 178 -8.97 -15.47 1.02
N LYS A 179 -8.97 -14.16 0.75
CA LYS A 179 -8.10 -13.40 -0.15
C LYS A 179 -6.67 -13.17 0.37
N CYS A 180 -6.29 -13.67 1.54
CA CYS A 180 -4.89 -13.61 2.01
C CYS A 180 -3.88 -14.37 1.13
N SER A 181 -4.32 -15.16 0.17
CA SER A 181 -3.48 -15.76 -0.88
C SER A 181 -4.25 -15.74 -2.20
N PRO A 182 -4.24 -14.62 -2.94
CA PRO A 182 -5.05 -14.49 -4.14
C PRO A 182 -4.57 -15.49 -5.20
N LEU A 183 -5.44 -16.45 -5.55
CA LEU A 183 -5.23 -17.32 -6.70
C LEU A 183 -5.19 -16.45 -7.95
N SER A 184 -4.13 -16.56 -8.76
CA SER A 184 -4.09 -15.86 -10.03
C SER A 184 -5.23 -16.32 -10.94
N ILE A 185 -5.67 -15.47 -11.88
CA ILE A 185 -6.66 -15.86 -12.89
C ILE A 185 -6.19 -17.11 -13.65
N ALA A 186 -4.87 -17.24 -13.86
CA ALA A 186 -4.27 -18.42 -14.48
C ALA A 186 -4.42 -19.69 -13.62
N ASP A 187 -4.26 -19.59 -12.29
CA ASP A 187 -4.43 -20.73 -11.39
C ASP A 187 -5.89 -21.14 -11.25
N LEU A 188 -6.82 -20.17 -11.21
CA LEU A 188 -8.25 -20.43 -11.21
C LEU A 188 -8.69 -21.10 -12.52
N ALA A 189 -8.19 -20.63 -13.66
CA ALA A 189 -8.43 -21.24 -14.96
C ALA A 189 -7.86 -22.67 -15.05
N ARG A 190 -6.63 -22.89 -14.56
CA ARG A 190 -5.99 -24.21 -14.53
C ARG A 190 -6.77 -25.21 -13.69
N ASN A 191 -7.19 -24.80 -12.49
CA ASN A 191 -7.97 -25.65 -11.58
C ASN A 191 -9.36 -25.98 -12.15
N TYR A 192 -10.02 -24.98 -12.74
CA TYR A 192 -11.32 -25.17 -13.39
C TYR A 192 -11.22 -26.15 -14.57
N VAL A 193 -10.26 -25.95 -15.48
CA VAL A 193 -10.06 -26.84 -16.63
C VAL A 193 -9.78 -28.27 -16.17
N ALA A 194 -8.89 -28.46 -15.20
CA ALA A 194 -8.56 -29.79 -14.70
C ALA A 194 -9.74 -30.49 -14.02
N ALA A 195 -10.53 -29.79 -13.21
CA ALA A 195 -11.71 -30.34 -12.55
C ALA A 195 -12.81 -30.71 -13.56
N VAL A 196 -13.07 -29.84 -14.55
CA VAL A 196 -14.04 -30.10 -15.63
C VAL A 196 -13.61 -31.28 -16.47
N SER A 197 -12.34 -31.33 -16.90
CA SER A 197 -11.80 -32.45 -17.66
C SER A 197 -11.91 -33.77 -16.90
N ALA A 198 -11.55 -33.81 -15.61
CA ALA A 198 -11.69 -35.00 -14.78
C ALA A 198 -13.16 -35.46 -14.65
N SER A 199 -14.07 -34.54 -14.34
CA SER A 199 -15.51 -34.82 -14.19
C SER A 199 -16.11 -35.37 -15.49
N CYS A 200 -15.84 -34.71 -16.62
CA CYS A 200 -16.39 -35.06 -17.93
C CYS A 200 -15.82 -36.40 -18.45
N THR A 201 -14.51 -36.64 -18.31
CA THR A 201 -13.88 -37.89 -18.73
C THR A 201 -14.44 -39.09 -17.96
N VAL A 202 -14.57 -38.98 -16.64
CA VAL A 202 -15.14 -40.05 -15.81
C VAL A 202 -16.63 -40.28 -16.15
N ALA A 203 -17.41 -39.20 -16.28
CA ALA A 203 -18.84 -39.31 -16.59
C ALA A 203 -19.09 -39.96 -17.96
N VAL A 204 -18.42 -39.50 -19.01
CA VAL A 204 -18.58 -40.04 -20.37
C VAL A 204 -17.99 -41.45 -20.47
N GLY A 205 -16.81 -41.67 -19.88
CA GLY A 205 -16.14 -42.96 -19.88
C GLY A 205 -16.97 -44.06 -19.21
N LEU A 206 -17.51 -43.79 -18.00
CA LEU A 206 -18.37 -44.74 -17.31
C LEU A 206 -19.71 -44.93 -18.00
N ASN A 207 -20.33 -43.88 -18.55
CA ASN A 207 -21.57 -44.01 -19.32
C ASN A 207 -21.40 -44.86 -20.60
N ALA A 208 -20.23 -44.83 -21.23
CA ALA A 208 -19.90 -45.68 -22.37
C ALA A 208 -19.53 -47.13 -21.95
N LEU A 209 -18.90 -47.30 -20.79
CA LEU A 209 -18.40 -48.58 -20.31
C LEU A 209 -19.48 -49.44 -19.63
N VAL A 210 -20.30 -48.86 -18.76
CA VAL A 210 -21.29 -49.60 -17.94
C VAL A 210 -22.25 -50.47 -18.78
N PRO A 211 -22.79 -50.01 -19.93
CA PRO A 211 -23.63 -50.85 -20.77
C PRO A 211 -22.90 -52.07 -21.36
N ARG A 212 -21.60 -51.94 -21.65
CA ARG A 212 -20.75 -52.94 -22.33
C ARG A 212 -20.24 -54.06 -21.41
N LEU A 213 -20.47 -53.96 -20.10
CA LEU A 213 -20.05 -54.98 -19.13
C LEU A 213 -20.84 -56.28 -19.33
N LYS A 214 -20.20 -57.34 -19.85
CA LYS A 214 -20.89 -58.60 -20.21
C LYS A 214 -21.20 -59.51 -19.01
N ARG A 215 -20.54 -59.34 -17.86
CA ARG A 215 -20.65 -60.20 -16.66
C ARG A 215 -21.53 -59.65 -15.53
N ILE A 216 -22.42 -58.69 -15.81
CA ILE A 216 -23.20 -57.97 -14.79
C ILE A 216 -24.70 -58.02 -15.12
N SER A 217 -25.55 -58.22 -14.10
CA SER A 217 -27.01 -58.30 -14.26
C SER A 217 -27.62 -56.98 -14.79
N PRO A 218 -28.75 -57.02 -15.52
CA PRO A 218 -29.41 -55.81 -16.04
C PRO A 218 -29.78 -54.80 -14.94
N ASN A 219 -30.26 -55.28 -13.79
CA ASN A 219 -30.58 -54.42 -12.64
C ASN A 219 -29.32 -53.74 -12.08
N THR A 220 -28.20 -54.46 -11.98
CA THR A 220 -26.93 -53.91 -11.50
C THR A 220 -26.37 -52.87 -12.47
N LYS A 221 -26.53 -53.05 -13.78
CA LYS A 221 -26.13 -52.03 -14.78
C LYS A 221 -26.89 -50.73 -14.63
N ILE A 222 -28.20 -50.79 -14.36
CA ILE A 222 -29.03 -49.59 -14.10
C ILE A 222 -28.55 -48.86 -12.85
N VAL A 223 -28.23 -49.59 -11.78
CA VAL A 223 -27.69 -49.01 -10.55
C VAL A 223 -26.33 -48.37 -10.79
N LEU A 224 -25.40 -49.06 -11.48
CA LEU A 224 -24.09 -48.51 -11.82
C LEU A 224 -24.20 -47.23 -12.67
N GLY A 225 -25.13 -47.21 -13.65
CA GLY A 225 -25.39 -46.02 -14.46
C GLY A 225 -25.87 -44.83 -13.63
N ARG A 226 -26.67 -45.06 -12.59
CA ARG A 226 -27.15 -44.01 -11.67
C ARG A 226 -26.07 -43.46 -10.74
N LEU A 227 -24.98 -44.21 -10.53
CA LEU A 227 -23.84 -43.79 -9.69
C LEU A 227 -22.73 -43.10 -10.49
N VAL A 228 -22.86 -43.02 -11.83
CA VAL A 228 -21.87 -42.33 -12.68
C VAL A 228 -21.67 -40.86 -12.29
N PRO A 229 -22.73 -40.07 -12.01
CA PRO A 229 -22.54 -38.68 -11.57
C PRO A 229 -21.76 -38.57 -10.26
N PHE A 230 -21.99 -39.48 -9.30
CA PHE A 230 -21.24 -39.53 -8.05
C PHE A 230 -19.75 -39.79 -8.32
N ALA A 231 -19.43 -40.79 -9.14
CA ALA A 231 -18.04 -41.12 -9.48
C ALA A 231 -17.32 -39.94 -10.16
N ALA A 232 -18.02 -39.23 -11.05
CA ALA A 232 -17.49 -38.04 -11.72
C ALA A 232 -17.21 -36.88 -10.75
N VAL A 233 -18.17 -36.55 -9.88
CA VAL A 233 -18.03 -35.48 -8.89
C VAL A 233 -16.98 -35.81 -7.84
N ALA A 234 -16.94 -37.04 -7.35
CA ALA A 234 -15.92 -37.51 -6.40
C ALA A 234 -14.51 -37.40 -7.01
N SER A 235 -14.33 -37.85 -8.26
CA SER A 235 -13.04 -37.80 -8.96
C SER A 235 -12.57 -36.35 -9.18
N ALA A 236 -13.47 -35.48 -9.64
CA ALA A 236 -13.16 -34.06 -9.82
C ALA A 236 -12.82 -33.37 -8.48
N GLY A 237 -13.53 -33.72 -7.40
CA GLY A 237 -13.27 -33.21 -6.06
C GLY A 237 -11.89 -33.58 -5.54
N VAL A 238 -11.45 -34.83 -5.77
CA VAL A 238 -10.11 -35.31 -5.41
C VAL A 238 -9.03 -34.58 -6.22
N VAL A 239 -9.17 -34.51 -7.54
CA VAL A 239 -8.22 -33.82 -8.43
C VAL A 239 -8.08 -32.35 -8.04
N ASN A 240 -9.19 -31.67 -7.77
CA ASN A 240 -9.19 -30.26 -7.38
C ASN A 240 -8.43 -30.04 -6.05
N VAL A 241 -8.62 -30.89 -5.04
CA VAL A 241 -7.91 -30.79 -3.76
C VAL A 241 -6.40 -30.94 -3.94
N PHE A 242 -5.94 -31.91 -4.72
CA PHE A 242 -4.52 -32.12 -4.97
C PHE A 242 -3.87 -30.99 -5.78
N LEU A 243 -4.59 -30.41 -6.74
CA LEU A 243 -4.07 -29.30 -7.54
C LEU A 243 -3.98 -28.01 -6.71
N MET A 244 -5.06 -27.67 -5.99
CA MET A 244 -5.11 -26.44 -5.19
C MET A 244 -4.11 -26.46 -4.02
N ARG A 245 -3.81 -27.63 -3.45
CA ARG A 245 -2.91 -27.77 -2.29
C ARG A 245 -1.57 -28.42 -2.65
N SER A 246 -1.21 -28.44 -3.94
CA SER A 246 0.05 -29.01 -4.41
C SER A 246 1.27 -28.30 -3.81
N ASP A 247 1.17 -26.99 -3.58
CA ASP A 247 2.21 -26.20 -2.94
C ASP A 247 2.40 -26.52 -1.45
N GLU A 248 1.33 -26.89 -0.74
CA GLU A 248 1.41 -27.34 0.65
C GLU A 248 2.15 -28.68 0.76
N ILE A 249 1.91 -29.61 -0.18
CA ILE A 249 2.64 -30.88 -0.25
C ILE A 249 4.14 -30.64 -0.51
N ARG A 250 4.48 -29.66 -1.37
CA ARG A 250 5.87 -29.33 -1.71
C ARG A 250 6.60 -28.58 -0.60
N LYS A 251 5.95 -27.60 0.03
CA LYS A 251 6.55 -26.66 0.98
C LYS A 251 6.36 -27.05 2.45
N GLY A 252 5.41 -27.94 2.75
CA GLY A 252 5.00 -28.31 4.10
C GLY A 252 4.01 -27.31 4.72
N ILE A 253 3.29 -27.76 5.74
CA ILE A 253 2.38 -26.94 6.55
C ILE A 253 2.93 -26.79 7.97
N ASP A 254 2.61 -25.67 8.62
CA ASP A 254 3.06 -25.40 9.98
C ASP A 254 2.40 -26.33 11.00
N VAL A 255 3.23 -26.76 11.95
CA VAL A 255 2.89 -27.71 13.00
C VAL A 255 3.14 -27.07 14.36
N PHE A 256 2.19 -27.22 15.28
CA PHE A 256 2.22 -26.59 16.61
C PHE A 256 2.22 -27.67 17.69
N PRO A 257 2.78 -27.42 18.88
CA PRO A 257 2.67 -28.35 19.99
C PRO A 257 1.22 -28.33 20.54
N VAL A 258 0.67 -29.51 20.86
CA VAL A 258 -0.65 -29.58 21.51
C VAL A 258 -0.57 -28.97 22.91
N GLN A 259 -1.43 -28.02 23.22
CA GLN A 259 -1.46 -27.34 24.53
C GLN A 259 -2.37 -28.07 25.53
N SER A 260 -1.98 -28.09 26.80
CA SER A 260 -2.85 -28.58 27.89
C SER A 260 -4.01 -27.60 28.15
N GLU A 261 -5.09 -28.06 28.78
CA GLU A 261 -6.27 -27.22 29.08
C GLU A 261 -5.92 -25.98 29.94
N ALA A 262 -4.96 -26.11 30.85
CA ALA A 262 -4.45 -24.98 31.64
C ALA A 262 -3.71 -23.94 30.78
N GLN A 263 -2.92 -24.39 29.79
CA GLN A 263 -2.19 -23.51 28.87
C GLN A 263 -3.12 -22.81 27.86
N LYS A 264 -4.21 -23.48 27.44
CA LYS A 264 -5.25 -22.86 26.60
C LYS A 264 -5.98 -21.75 27.34
N ALA A 265 -6.36 -21.99 28.61
CA ALA A 265 -7.05 -21.00 29.43
C ALA A 265 -6.16 -19.78 29.75
N ASP A 266 -4.85 -19.97 29.94
CA ASP A 266 -3.89 -18.88 30.13
C ASP A 266 -3.67 -18.07 28.84
N ARG A 267 -3.62 -18.74 27.68
CA ARG A 267 -3.56 -18.07 26.37
C ARG A 267 -4.80 -17.21 26.09
N GLU A 268 -5.99 -17.70 26.40
CA GLU A 268 -7.23 -16.93 26.22
C GLU A 268 -7.28 -15.68 27.12
N LYS A 269 -6.57 -15.69 28.26
CA LYS A 269 -6.44 -14.54 29.17
C LYS A 269 -5.33 -13.57 28.79
N THR A 270 -4.21 -14.07 28.27
CA THR A 270 -2.98 -13.27 28.03
C THR A 270 -2.80 -12.83 26.57
N GLY A 271 -3.49 -13.46 25.62
CA GLY A 271 -3.41 -13.14 24.19
C GLY A 271 -2.10 -13.55 23.51
N LYS A 272 -1.18 -14.26 24.17
CA LYS A 272 0.09 -14.70 23.57
C LYS A 272 -0.13 -15.85 22.56
N GLY A 273 0.39 -15.70 21.35
CA GLY A 273 0.32 -16.73 20.30
C GLY A 273 1.17 -17.97 20.61
N VAL A 274 0.84 -19.10 19.96
CA VAL A 274 1.63 -20.33 20.03
C VAL A 274 2.66 -20.33 18.91
N GLU A 275 3.91 -20.56 19.24
CA GLU A 275 5.01 -20.59 18.27
C GLU A 275 4.97 -21.87 17.43
N SER A 276 5.24 -21.75 16.14
CA SER A 276 5.29 -22.88 15.21
C SER A 276 6.58 -23.69 15.43
N LEU A 277 6.49 -25.02 15.39
CA LEU A 277 7.65 -25.92 15.47
C LEU A 277 8.42 -26.03 14.14
N GLY A 278 7.83 -25.52 13.06
CA GLY A 278 8.34 -25.62 11.68
C GLY A 278 7.29 -26.19 10.72
N ARG A 279 7.67 -26.35 9.45
CA ARG A 279 6.81 -26.85 8.37
C ARG A 279 7.06 -28.32 8.05
N SER A 280 6.02 -29.15 8.16
CA SER A 280 6.09 -30.59 7.85
C SER A 280 5.40 -30.93 6.53
N ARG A 281 6.09 -31.71 5.67
CA ARG A 281 5.55 -32.23 4.40
C ARG A 281 4.70 -33.48 4.63
N LYS A 282 5.05 -34.31 5.62
CA LYS A 282 4.22 -35.45 6.03
C LYS A 282 2.86 -34.99 6.57
N ALA A 283 2.85 -33.97 7.43
CA ALA A 283 1.60 -33.36 7.92
C ALA A 283 0.78 -32.80 6.76
N ALA A 284 1.43 -32.13 5.79
CA ALA A 284 0.75 -31.61 4.61
C ALA A 284 0.13 -32.72 3.74
N THR A 285 0.85 -33.82 3.52
CA THR A 285 0.35 -34.95 2.72
C THR A 285 -0.86 -35.62 3.37
N LEU A 286 -0.82 -35.81 4.70
CA LEU A 286 -1.94 -36.32 5.48
C LEU A 286 -3.14 -35.36 5.43
N ALA A 287 -2.91 -34.07 5.66
CA ALA A 287 -3.95 -33.04 5.60
C ALA A 287 -4.65 -32.98 4.24
N VAL A 288 -3.88 -33.01 3.14
CA VAL A 288 -4.42 -32.97 1.77
C VAL A 288 -5.15 -34.28 1.44
N GLY A 289 -4.61 -35.44 1.83
CA GLY A 289 -5.24 -36.74 1.63
C GLY A 289 -6.58 -36.88 2.36
N GLU A 290 -6.64 -36.51 3.63
CA GLU A 290 -7.89 -36.53 4.41
C GLU A 290 -8.92 -35.53 3.86
N THR A 291 -8.47 -34.36 3.37
CA THR A 291 -9.34 -33.40 2.71
C THR A 291 -9.96 -33.97 1.44
N ALA A 292 -9.19 -34.74 0.66
CA ALA A 292 -9.70 -35.43 -0.52
C ALA A 292 -10.74 -36.49 -0.15
N ILE A 293 -10.50 -37.27 0.92
CA ILE A 293 -11.47 -38.25 1.44
C ILE A 293 -12.77 -37.56 1.90
N SER A 294 -12.66 -36.43 2.60
CA SER A 294 -13.81 -35.64 3.03
C SER A 294 -14.67 -35.20 1.84
N ARG A 295 -14.07 -34.80 0.70
CA ARG A 295 -14.82 -34.43 -0.51
C ARG A 295 -15.67 -35.58 -1.06
N VAL A 296 -15.15 -36.80 -1.03
CA VAL A 296 -15.90 -37.99 -1.46
C VAL A 296 -17.03 -38.29 -0.49
N LEU A 297 -16.77 -38.26 0.81
CA LEU A 297 -17.76 -38.57 1.84
C LEU A 297 -18.88 -37.54 1.90
N ASN A 298 -18.60 -36.26 1.68
CA ASN A 298 -19.63 -35.21 1.64
C ASN A 298 -20.59 -35.38 0.46
N ALA A 299 -20.10 -35.83 -0.70
CA ALA A 299 -20.94 -36.06 -1.88
C ALA A 299 -21.74 -37.37 -1.81
N THR A 300 -21.27 -38.35 -1.02
CA THR A 300 -21.82 -39.72 -1.00
C THR A 300 -23.30 -39.76 -0.61
N PRO A 301 -23.75 -39.21 0.53
CA PRO A 301 -25.16 -39.30 0.92
C PRO A 301 -26.11 -38.67 -0.09
N ILE A 302 -25.72 -37.54 -0.67
CA ILE A 302 -26.56 -36.73 -1.55
C ILE A 302 -26.66 -37.35 -2.96
N MET A 303 -25.58 -37.97 -3.44
CA MET A 303 -25.53 -38.50 -4.81
C MET A 303 -25.74 -40.01 -4.91
N VAL A 304 -25.67 -40.76 -3.80
CA VAL A 304 -25.85 -42.22 -3.79
C VAL A 304 -27.21 -42.61 -3.23
N ILE A 305 -27.66 -42.01 -2.14
CA ILE A 305 -28.90 -42.43 -1.45
C ILE A 305 -30.15 -42.14 -2.30
N PRO A 306 -30.37 -40.92 -2.84
CA PRO A 306 -31.57 -40.62 -3.62
C PRO A 306 -31.75 -41.51 -4.85
N PRO A 307 -30.73 -41.79 -5.69
CA PRO A 307 -30.89 -42.67 -6.85
C PRO A 307 -31.23 -44.12 -6.50
N LEU A 308 -30.70 -44.63 -5.39
CA LEU A 308 -30.97 -45.99 -4.91
C LEU A 308 -32.39 -46.12 -4.34
N ILE A 309 -32.83 -45.14 -3.55
CA ILE A 309 -34.21 -45.09 -3.04
C ILE A 309 -35.19 -44.91 -4.21
N LEU A 310 -34.91 -43.98 -5.12
CA LEU A 310 -35.73 -43.75 -6.31
C LEU A 310 -35.81 -44.99 -7.19
N PHE A 311 -34.74 -45.78 -7.32
CA PHE A 311 -34.76 -47.05 -8.06
C PHE A 311 -35.70 -48.07 -7.44
N ARG A 312 -35.75 -48.16 -6.11
CA ARG A 312 -36.70 -49.05 -5.41
C ARG A 312 -38.13 -48.52 -5.51
N LEU A 313 -38.32 -47.22 -5.32
CA LEU A 313 -39.63 -46.58 -5.40
C LEU A 313 -40.24 -46.66 -6.81
N GLN A 314 -39.43 -46.59 -7.87
CA GLN A 314 -39.92 -46.77 -9.25
C GLN A 314 -40.41 -48.19 -9.56
N LYS A 315 -40.09 -49.18 -8.71
CA LYS A 315 -40.62 -50.55 -8.84
C LYS A 315 -41.98 -50.73 -8.18
N THR A 316 -42.44 -49.79 -7.35
CA THR A 316 -43.78 -49.82 -6.73
C THR A 316 -44.84 -49.35 -7.70
N ASP A 317 -46.08 -49.83 -7.51
CA ASP A 317 -47.17 -49.54 -8.45
C ASP A 317 -47.61 -48.06 -8.41
N LEU A 318 -47.33 -47.37 -7.29
CA LEU A 318 -47.60 -45.95 -7.10
C LEU A 318 -46.87 -45.06 -8.15
N LEU A 319 -45.58 -45.30 -8.37
CA LEU A 319 -44.76 -44.49 -9.30
C LEU A 319 -44.84 -44.98 -10.74
N LYS A 320 -45.20 -46.25 -10.97
CA LYS A 320 -45.54 -46.75 -12.32
C LYS A 320 -46.83 -46.11 -12.84
N ALA A 321 -47.85 -45.95 -11.99
CA ALA A 321 -49.11 -45.33 -12.35
C ALA A 321 -49.03 -43.80 -12.54
N ARG A 322 -48.04 -43.14 -11.91
CA ARG A 322 -47.87 -41.67 -11.94
C ARG A 322 -46.43 -41.27 -12.32
N PRO A 323 -46.02 -41.42 -13.59
CA PRO A 323 -44.65 -41.12 -14.03
C PRO A 323 -44.24 -39.65 -13.83
N ARG A 324 -45.21 -38.71 -13.81
CA ARG A 324 -44.96 -37.29 -13.51
C ARG A 324 -44.48 -37.03 -12.07
N MET A 325 -44.69 -37.96 -11.14
CA MET A 325 -44.26 -37.84 -9.74
C MET A 325 -42.78 -38.19 -9.51
N VAL A 326 -42.10 -38.78 -10.49
CA VAL A 326 -40.69 -39.18 -10.37
C VAL A 326 -39.78 -38.00 -10.08
N LEU A 327 -39.98 -36.86 -10.76
CA LEU A 327 -39.15 -35.66 -10.59
C LEU A 327 -39.38 -34.98 -9.22
N PRO A 328 -40.63 -34.71 -8.78
CA PRO A 328 -40.89 -34.20 -7.42
C PRO A 328 -40.36 -35.12 -6.31
N VAL A 329 -40.51 -36.43 -6.44
CA VAL A 329 -39.99 -37.40 -5.45
C VAL A 329 -38.46 -37.38 -5.42
N ASN A 330 -37.80 -37.30 -6.58
CA ASN A 330 -36.35 -37.19 -6.65
C ASN A 330 -35.85 -35.89 -6.01
N LEU A 331 -36.47 -34.75 -6.31
CA LEU A 331 -36.15 -33.45 -5.70
C LEU A 331 -36.34 -33.48 -4.17
N GLY A 332 -37.44 -34.07 -3.69
CA GLY A 332 -37.69 -34.24 -2.26
C GLY A 332 -36.62 -35.10 -1.57
N LEU A 333 -36.24 -36.23 -2.17
CA LEU A 333 -35.18 -37.10 -1.63
C LEU A 333 -33.82 -36.41 -1.58
N ILE A 334 -33.44 -35.68 -2.63
CA ILE A 334 -32.18 -34.92 -2.68
C ILE A 334 -32.19 -33.81 -1.63
N LEU A 335 -33.29 -33.07 -1.48
CA LEU A 335 -33.41 -32.01 -0.47
C LEU A 335 -33.30 -32.57 0.95
N VAL A 336 -34.04 -33.62 1.29
CA VAL A 336 -33.99 -34.25 2.62
C VAL A 336 -32.60 -34.79 2.93
N THR A 337 -31.99 -35.52 1.99
CA THR A 337 -30.62 -36.03 2.19
C THR A 337 -29.59 -34.91 2.31
N SER A 338 -29.73 -33.81 1.56
CA SER A 338 -28.82 -32.66 1.64
C SER A 338 -28.95 -31.89 2.95
N VAL A 339 -30.16 -31.71 3.49
CA VAL A 339 -30.37 -30.98 4.76
C VAL A 339 -29.85 -31.78 5.95
N PHE A 340 -30.10 -33.09 5.99
CA PHE A 340 -29.79 -33.91 7.17
C PHE A 340 -28.43 -34.63 7.10
N ALA A 341 -28.01 -35.11 5.93
CA ALA A 341 -26.79 -35.90 5.83
C ALA A 341 -25.53 -35.04 5.61
N LEU A 342 -25.66 -33.84 5.03
CA LEU A 342 -24.51 -32.95 4.80
C LEU A 342 -23.86 -32.46 6.09
N PRO A 343 -24.60 -31.98 7.13
CA PRO A 343 -23.98 -31.59 8.39
C PRO A 343 -23.29 -32.77 9.10
N LEU A 344 -23.86 -33.97 8.98
CA LEU A 344 -23.30 -35.20 9.55
C LEU A 344 -21.98 -35.59 8.87
N ALA A 345 -21.91 -35.45 7.55
CA ALA A 345 -20.70 -35.73 6.78
C ALA A 345 -19.59 -34.70 7.04
N LEU A 346 -19.94 -33.41 7.12
CA LEU A 346 -18.99 -32.34 7.43
C LEU A 346 -18.40 -32.48 8.84
N ALA A 347 -19.19 -32.92 9.82
CA ALA A 347 -18.74 -33.09 11.20
C ALA A 347 -17.77 -34.26 11.43
N ALA A 348 -17.69 -35.20 10.49
CA ALA A 348 -16.82 -36.37 10.58
C ALA A 348 -15.32 -36.00 10.54
N PHE A 349 -14.97 -34.84 10.01
CA PHE A 349 -13.59 -34.38 9.87
C PHE A 349 -13.35 -33.06 10.64
N PRO A 350 -12.68 -33.10 11.81
CA PRO A 350 -12.35 -31.89 12.55
C PRO A 350 -11.39 -30.97 11.76
N GLN A 351 -11.37 -29.66 12.05
CA GLN A 351 -10.49 -28.73 11.33
C GLN A 351 -9.00 -28.87 11.72
N ARG A 352 -8.71 -29.24 12.97
CA ARG A 352 -7.35 -29.53 13.44
C ARG A 352 -7.19 -31.02 13.67
N GLN A 353 -5.99 -31.54 13.46
CA GLN A 353 -5.63 -32.91 13.76
C GLN A 353 -4.42 -32.92 14.66
N ALA A 354 -4.45 -33.76 15.69
CA ALA A 354 -3.30 -34.05 16.54
C ALA A 354 -2.72 -35.42 16.15
N ILE A 355 -1.41 -35.49 15.95
CA ILE A 355 -0.68 -36.74 15.68
C ILE A 355 0.57 -36.82 16.55
N GLN A 356 1.11 -38.03 16.71
CA GLN A 356 2.38 -38.21 17.43
C GLN A 356 3.53 -37.56 16.67
N ALA A 357 4.34 -36.77 17.36
CA ALA A 357 5.47 -36.07 16.75
C ALA A 357 6.46 -37.06 16.10
N SER A 358 6.56 -38.29 16.62
CA SER A 358 7.36 -39.40 16.07
C SER A 358 6.89 -39.90 14.70
N SER A 359 5.64 -39.63 14.31
CA SER A 359 5.12 -40.01 12.98
C SER A 359 5.58 -39.06 11.86
N LEU A 360 6.07 -37.87 12.22
CA LEU A 360 6.56 -36.84 11.30
C LEU A 360 8.02 -37.05 10.90
N GLU A 361 8.62 -36.04 10.27
CA GLU A 361 10.06 -35.97 9.97
C GLU A 361 10.89 -35.99 11.27
N PRO A 362 12.14 -36.52 11.25
CA PRO A 362 12.98 -36.66 12.45
C PRO A 362 13.17 -35.37 13.25
N GLU A 363 13.14 -34.22 12.59
CA GLU A 363 13.27 -32.87 13.17
C GLU A 363 12.11 -32.46 14.11
N PHE A 364 10.98 -33.17 14.07
CA PHE A 364 9.84 -32.97 14.97
C PHE A 364 9.80 -33.98 16.12
N HIS A 365 10.63 -35.02 16.09
CA HIS A 365 10.62 -36.07 17.11
C HIS A 365 11.04 -35.50 18.47
N GLY A 366 10.27 -35.79 19.52
CA GLY A 366 10.52 -35.25 20.87
C GLY A 366 10.13 -33.78 21.09
N ARG A 367 9.59 -33.09 20.07
CA ARG A 367 9.14 -31.68 20.14
C ARG A 367 7.62 -31.51 20.26
N GLY A 368 6.89 -32.61 20.51
CA GLY A 368 5.45 -32.58 20.75
C GLY A 368 5.11 -31.91 22.08
N GLY A 369 3.89 -31.37 22.16
CA GLY A 369 3.35 -30.79 23.39
C GLY A 369 2.78 -31.87 24.31
N ASP A 370 1.55 -31.64 24.79
CA ASP A 370 0.85 -32.58 25.66
C ASP A 370 0.75 -33.99 25.03
N GLY A 371 1.15 -35.01 25.78
CA GLY A 371 1.20 -36.40 25.32
C GLY A 371 2.17 -36.70 24.14
N GLY A 372 3.12 -35.81 23.84
CA GLY A 372 4.03 -35.95 22.69
C GLY A 372 3.38 -35.63 21.34
N LEU A 373 2.19 -35.02 21.36
CA LEU A 373 1.39 -34.74 20.18
C LEU A 373 1.70 -33.36 19.59
N VAL A 374 1.53 -33.28 18.28
CA VAL A 374 1.57 -32.04 17.51
C VAL A 374 0.28 -31.84 16.74
N GLU A 375 -0.20 -30.60 16.66
CA GLU A 375 -1.39 -30.22 15.92
C GLU A 375 -1.08 -29.43 14.65
N PHE A 376 -1.86 -29.64 13.61
CA PHE A 376 -1.81 -28.87 12.35
C PHE A 376 -3.21 -28.70 11.77
N ASN A 377 -3.35 -27.71 10.88
CA ASN A 377 -4.65 -27.37 10.27
C ASN A 377 -4.91 -28.22 9.00
N ARG A 378 -6.10 -28.80 8.91
CA ARG A 378 -6.56 -29.60 7.77
C ARG A 378 -7.34 -28.81 6.72
N GLY A 379 -7.81 -27.58 7.01
CA GLY A 379 -8.74 -26.85 6.14
C GLY A 379 -8.53 -25.34 6.05
N LEU A 380 -9.27 -24.71 5.12
CA LEU A 380 -9.21 -23.27 4.82
C LEU A 380 -9.36 -22.41 6.08
N SER A 381 -8.40 -21.51 6.30
CA SER A 381 -8.32 -20.48 7.36
C SER A 381 -7.60 -20.90 8.64
N TYR A 382 -6.28 -20.72 8.66
CA TYR A 382 -5.55 -19.78 9.54
C TYR A 382 -4.10 -19.75 9.00
N PRO A 383 -3.56 -18.58 8.59
CA PRO A 383 -2.15 -18.52 8.23
C PRO A 383 -1.30 -18.86 9.44
N SER A 384 -0.40 -19.79 9.21
CA SER A 384 0.85 -19.95 9.91
C SER A 384 1.62 -18.63 10.03
N SER A 385 2.07 -18.33 11.25
CA SER A 385 2.86 -17.17 11.72
C SER A 385 2.08 -15.85 11.89
N PRO A 386 2.12 -15.24 13.08
CA PRO A 386 1.94 -13.80 13.22
C PRO A 386 3.29 -13.11 12.98
N PRO A 387 3.54 -12.45 11.85
CA PRO A 387 4.23 -11.18 11.93
C PRO A 387 3.20 -10.16 12.43
N ILE A 388 3.50 -9.51 13.55
CA ILE A 388 3.09 -8.13 13.90
C ILE A 388 1.64 -7.77 13.51
N MET A 389 0.75 -7.67 14.49
CA MET A 389 -0.61 -7.09 14.39
C MET A 389 -0.82 -6.17 13.17
N SER A 390 -1.40 -6.68 12.08
CA SER A 390 -1.70 -5.87 10.91
C SER A 390 -2.98 -5.09 11.17
N VAL A 391 -2.82 -3.83 11.57
CA VAL A 391 -3.78 -2.76 11.28
C VAL A 391 -4.16 -2.86 9.79
N PRO A 392 -5.43 -2.69 9.37
CA PRO A 392 -5.73 -2.55 7.96
C PRO A 392 -4.84 -1.46 7.36
N TYR A 393 -3.98 -1.87 6.44
CA TYR A 393 -3.05 -1.03 5.71
C TYR A 393 -3.74 0.23 5.16
N LEU A 394 -3.22 1.42 5.48
CA LEU A 394 -3.81 2.74 5.12
C LEU A 394 -4.05 2.89 3.60
N VAL A 395 -3.23 2.23 2.79
CA VAL A 395 -3.21 2.31 1.31
C VAL A 395 -4.05 1.19 0.68
N ASN A 396 -4.62 0.27 1.48
CA ASN A 396 -5.47 -0.83 0.99
C ASN A 396 -6.91 -0.76 1.53
N ASP A 397 -7.40 0.43 1.88
CA ASP A 397 -8.81 0.62 2.26
C ASP A 397 -9.74 0.18 1.10
N PRO A 398 -10.64 -0.80 1.31
CA PRO A 398 -11.63 -1.24 0.32
C PRO A 398 -12.55 -0.12 -0.19
N LYS A 399 -12.58 1.05 0.45
CA LYS A 399 -13.39 2.22 0.09
C LYS A 399 -12.64 3.27 -0.75
N GLY A 400 -11.97 2.84 -1.82
CA GLY A 400 -11.57 3.77 -2.89
C GLY A 400 -10.17 4.37 -2.78
N HIS A 401 -9.20 3.65 -2.20
CA HIS A 401 -7.80 4.00 -2.40
C HIS A 401 -7.40 3.77 -3.88
N ILE A 402 -6.99 4.84 -4.57
CA ILE A 402 -6.47 4.79 -5.93
C ILE A 402 -4.94 4.75 -5.85
N PRO A 403 -4.28 3.63 -6.27
CA PRO A 403 -2.83 3.50 -6.20
C PRO A 403 -2.10 4.64 -6.91
N ALA A 404 -0.91 4.97 -6.43
CA ALA A 404 -0.04 6.00 -7.00
C ALA A 404 0.14 5.89 -8.51
N SER A 405 0.29 4.67 -9.04
CA SER A 405 0.43 4.39 -10.47
C SER A 405 -0.78 4.82 -11.31
N GLN A 406 -1.99 4.82 -10.74
CA GLN A 406 -3.20 5.28 -11.41
C GLN A 406 -3.37 6.80 -11.33
N ARG A 407 -2.73 7.44 -10.33
CA ARG A 407 -2.72 8.90 -10.12
C ARG A 407 -1.64 9.63 -10.93
N ILE A 408 -0.81 8.90 -11.69
CA ILE A 408 0.18 9.51 -12.60
C ILE A 408 -0.54 10.48 -13.57
N PRO A 409 -0.08 11.74 -13.68
CA PRO A 409 -0.65 12.71 -14.62
C PRO A 409 -0.64 12.19 -16.05
N VAL A 410 -1.73 12.40 -16.79
CA VAL A 410 -1.96 11.83 -18.12
C VAL A 410 -0.80 12.09 -19.07
N ILE A 411 -0.22 13.30 -19.03
CA ILE A 411 0.92 13.70 -19.87
C ILE A 411 2.20 12.89 -19.60
N ALA A 412 2.40 12.37 -18.39
CA ALA A 412 3.58 11.61 -18.01
C ALA A 412 3.42 10.11 -18.25
N ARG A 413 2.19 9.58 -18.29
CA ARG A 413 1.91 8.14 -18.40
C ARG A 413 2.65 7.41 -19.54
N PRO A 414 2.81 7.98 -20.77
CA PRO A 414 3.52 7.31 -21.85
C PRO A 414 5.00 7.06 -21.59
N PHE A 415 5.61 7.84 -20.67
CA PHE A 415 7.03 7.81 -20.37
C PHE A 415 7.37 6.93 -19.15
N VAL A 416 6.38 6.31 -18.51
CA VAL A 416 6.56 5.51 -17.29
C VAL A 416 6.37 4.03 -17.58
N SER A 417 7.41 3.23 -17.32
CA SER A 417 7.36 1.79 -17.53
C SER A 417 6.42 1.07 -16.54
N GLU A 418 5.92 -0.11 -16.91
CA GLU A 418 5.14 -0.97 -15.99
C GLU A 418 5.93 -1.36 -14.74
N ARG A 419 7.25 -1.51 -14.87
CA ARG A 419 8.15 -1.73 -13.72
C ARG A 419 8.13 -0.52 -12.79
N ALA A 420 8.25 0.69 -13.32
CA ALA A 420 8.19 1.91 -12.53
C ALA A 420 6.81 2.12 -11.88
N LYS A 421 5.71 1.82 -12.56
CA LYS A 421 4.36 1.86 -11.97
C LYS A 421 4.22 0.93 -10.76
N LYS A 422 4.62 -0.34 -10.89
CA LYS A 422 4.61 -1.29 -9.77
C LYS A 422 5.53 -0.85 -8.63
N THR A 423 6.70 -0.31 -8.96
CA THR A 423 7.64 0.19 -7.96
C THR A 423 7.07 1.42 -7.26
N LEU A 424 6.37 2.31 -7.98
CA LEU A 424 5.72 3.49 -7.42
C LEU A 424 4.65 3.10 -6.40
N ASP A 425 3.81 2.10 -6.71
CA ASP A 425 2.82 1.58 -5.75
C ASP A 425 3.50 0.95 -4.51
N LEU A 426 4.65 0.29 -4.70
CA LEU A 426 5.46 -0.23 -3.58
C LEU A 426 6.06 0.89 -2.73
N VAL A 427 6.53 1.97 -3.36
CA VAL A 427 7.08 3.16 -2.68
C VAL A 427 5.99 3.86 -1.89
N GLU A 428 4.81 4.09 -2.47
CA GLU A 428 3.67 4.67 -1.77
C GLU A 428 3.35 3.86 -0.51
N ARG A 429 3.20 2.55 -0.66
CA ARG A 429 2.90 1.66 0.45
C ARG A 429 3.98 1.72 1.54
N PHE A 430 5.26 1.62 1.16
CA PHE A 430 6.38 1.68 2.10
C PHE A 430 6.45 3.03 2.82
N VAL A 431 6.15 4.13 2.15
CA VAL A 431 6.15 5.46 2.76
C VAL A 431 4.98 5.60 3.75
N GLU A 432 3.75 5.31 3.32
CA GLU A 432 2.54 5.53 4.12
C GLU A 432 2.42 4.56 5.30
N GLU A 433 2.88 3.31 5.14
CA GLU A 433 2.67 2.25 6.14
C GLU A 433 3.89 1.99 7.02
N ASP A 434 5.10 2.31 6.56
CA ASP A 434 6.33 2.07 7.32
C ASP A 434 7.04 3.37 7.72
N CYS A 435 7.30 4.27 6.77
CA CYS A 435 8.13 5.45 7.02
C CYS A 435 7.39 6.51 7.85
N ILE A 436 6.18 6.92 7.44
CA ILE A 436 5.41 7.95 8.14
C ILE A 436 5.11 7.56 9.59
N PRO A 437 4.67 6.32 9.91
CA PRO A 437 4.53 5.89 11.30
C PRO A 437 5.86 5.89 12.07
N SER A 438 6.96 5.56 11.39
CA SER A 438 8.31 5.55 11.99
C SER A 438 8.87 6.94 12.24
N ASP A 439 8.38 8.01 11.60
CA ASP A 439 8.89 9.37 11.81
C ASP A 439 8.75 9.81 13.27
N ALA A 440 7.63 9.49 13.92
CA ALA A 440 7.44 9.79 15.34
C ALA A 440 8.42 9.01 16.24
N VAL A 441 8.63 7.72 15.93
CA VAL A 441 9.59 6.86 16.63
C VAL A 441 11.02 7.39 16.45
N TYR A 442 11.38 7.77 15.24
CA TYR A 442 12.69 8.32 14.88
C TYR A 442 12.99 9.60 15.68
N ILE A 443 12.04 10.55 15.72
CA ILE A 443 12.18 11.79 16.49
C ILE A 443 12.36 11.51 17.99
N GLN A 444 11.59 10.57 18.54
CA GLN A 444 11.73 10.20 19.95
C GLN A 444 13.07 9.51 20.26
N GLN A 445 13.55 8.63 19.37
CA GLN A 445 14.82 7.93 19.51
C GLN A 445 16.05 8.86 19.44
N ILE A 446 15.94 10.03 18.80
CA ILE A 446 16.98 11.07 18.85
C ILE A 446 17.08 11.71 20.25
N GLY A 447 15.99 11.69 21.03
CA GLY A 447 15.95 12.18 22.41
C GLY A 447 15.35 13.59 22.52
N VAL A 448 14.04 13.66 22.76
CA VAL A 448 13.36 14.91 23.14
C VAL A 448 13.80 15.30 24.55
N GLY A 449 14.49 16.45 24.69
CA GLY A 449 15.05 16.91 25.96
C GLY A 449 16.48 16.43 26.27
N ALA A 450 17.08 15.63 25.37
CA ALA A 450 18.48 15.24 25.47
C ALA A 450 19.42 16.43 25.18
N SER A 451 20.67 16.35 25.63
CA SER A 451 21.66 17.39 25.31
C SER A 451 21.92 17.44 23.81
N ILE A 452 22.37 18.59 23.29
CA ILE A 452 22.71 18.73 21.86
C ILE A 452 23.69 17.62 21.44
N LYS A 453 24.69 17.33 22.27
CA LYS A 453 25.68 16.28 21.99
C LYS A 453 25.02 14.91 21.81
N ASP A 454 24.12 14.53 22.72
CA ASP A 454 23.46 13.22 22.67
C ASP A 454 22.60 13.07 21.42
N ARG A 455 21.90 14.14 20.99
CA ARG A 455 21.09 14.11 19.76
C ARG A 455 21.92 13.89 18.50
N PHE A 456 23.12 14.47 18.44
CA PHE A 456 24.04 14.32 17.31
C PHE A 456 24.83 13.00 17.36
N ASP A 457 25.03 12.44 18.56
CA ASP A 457 25.59 11.10 18.75
C ASP A 457 24.55 9.98 18.55
N ALA A 458 23.26 10.33 18.46
CA ALA A 458 22.18 9.38 18.29
C ALA A 458 22.22 8.71 16.91
N HIS A 459 22.04 7.39 16.89
CA HIS A 459 21.79 6.61 15.69
C HIS A 459 20.50 5.80 15.87
N PRO A 460 19.33 6.38 15.53
CA PRO A 460 18.04 5.75 15.77
C PRO A 460 17.91 4.38 15.08
N PRO A 461 17.74 3.27 15.82
CA PRO A 461 17.70 1.92 15.22
C PRO A 461 16.61 1.73 14.17
N VAL A 462 15.50 2.47 14.29
CA VAL A 462 14.37 2.38 13.35
C VAL A 462 14.80 2.67 11.91
N ILE A 463 15.81 3.53 11.68
CA ILE A 463 16.26 3.83 10.33
C ILE A 463 16.95 2.64 9.68
N GLU A 464 17.70 1.85 10.45
CA GLU A 464 18.40 0.66 9.94
C GLU A 464 17.43 -0.50 9.69
N GLU A 465 16.37 -0.61 10.49
CA GLU A 465 15.27 -1.54 10.24
C GLU A 465 14.53 -1.19 8.93
N LEU A 466 14.23 0.10 8.71
CA LEU A 466 13.64 0.58 7.47
C LEU A 466 14.54 0.32 6.27
N LYS A 467 15.86 0.57 6.37
CA LYS A 467 16.83 0.25 5.30
C LYS A 467 16.85 -1.24 4.97
N LYS A 468 16.85 -2.12 5.97
CA LYS A 468 16.79 -3.58 5.77
C LYS A 468 15.49 -3.96 5.05
N LYS A 469 14.36 -3.40 5.47
CA LYS A 469 13.06 -3.65 4.82
C LYS A 469 13.07 -3.17 3.36
N ALA A 470 13.51 -1.94 3.12
CA ALA A 470 13.61 -1.34 1.79
C ALA A 470 14.47 -2.18 0.84
N LYS A 471 15.66 -2.62 1.28
CA LYS A 471 16.52 -3.54 0.52
C LYS A 471 15.83 -4.86 0.19
N ALA A 472 15.13 -5.47 1.15
CA ALA A 472 14.43 -6.74 0.94
C ALA A 472 13.31 -6.67 -0.10
N ILE A 473 12.68 -5.50 -0.26
CA ILE A 473 11.63 -5.26 -1.28
C ILE A 473 12.13 -4.56 -2.55
N GLY A 474 13.45 -4.36 -2.68
CA GLY A 474 14.08 -3.80 -3.88
C GLY A 474 14.00 -2.27 -4.03
N LEU A 475 13.70 -1.54 -2.96
CA LEU A 475 13.66 -0.07 -2.95
C LEU A 475 15.00 0.51 -2.47
N TRP A 476 16.00 0.58 -3.37
CA TRP A 476 17.34 1.06 -3.02
C TRP A 476 18.02 1.76 -4.20
N ASN A 477 18.72 2.89 -3.95
CA ASN A 477 19.48 3.64 -4.96
C ASN A 477 18.69 4.02 -6.23
N MET A 478 17.42 4.39 -6.07
CA MET A 478 16.51 4.68 -7.20
C MET A 478 16.82 5.99 -7.92
N PHE A 479 17.62 6.86 -7.31
CA PHE A 479 17.88 8.23 -7.77
C PHE A 479 18.87 8.35 -8.93
N LEU A 480 19.69 7.31 -9.19
CA LEU A 480 20.67 7.34 -10.27
C LEU A 480 20.01 6.97 -11.61
N PRO A 481 19.85 7.93 -12.55
CA PRO A 481 19.10 7.69 -13.77
C PRO A 481 19.83 6.73 -14.72
N LYS A 482 19.08 5.77 -15.27
CA LYS A 482 19.55 4.70 -16.16
C LYS A 482 20.25 5.20 -17.43
N ASN A 483 19.89 6.40 -17.90
CA ASN A 483 20.45 6.98 -19.10
C ASN A 483 21.87 7.52 -18.87
N HIS A 484 22.25 7.81 -17.61
CA HIS A 484 23.53 8.47 -17.29
C HIS A 484 24.43 7.64 -16.38
N PHE A 485 23.88 6.68 -15.63
CA PHE A 485 24.62 5.91 -14.62
C PHE A 485 24.28 4.43 -14.71
N LYS A 486 25.33 3.59 -14.61
CA LYS A 486 25.20 2.13 -14.58
C LYS A 486 24.98 1.58 -13.17
N GLU A 487 25.32 2.39 -12.17
CA GLU A 487 25.29 2.06 -10.74
C GLU A 487 23.88 2.16 -10.13
N GLY A 488 22.91 2.73 -10.86
CA GLY A 488 21.55 2.97 -10.38
C GLY A 488 20.59 1.78 -10.54
N ALA A 489 19.40 1.89 -9.95
CA ALA A 489 18.35 0.87 -10.03
C ALA A 489 17.66 0.74 -11.40
N GLY A 490 18.07 1.54 -12.40
CA GLY A 490 17.58 1.44 -13.77
C GLY A 490 16.26 2.19 -14.02
N PHE A 491 16.01 3.30 -13.32
CA PHE A 491 14.87 4.20 -13.54
C PHE A 491 15.31 5.46 -14.30
N SER A 492 14.41 6.10 -15.04
CA SER A 492 14.65 7.44 -15.60
C SER A 492 14.48 8.55 -14.54
N ASN A 493 14.84 9.79 -14.86
CA ASN A 493 14.62 10.94 -13.94
C ASN A 493 13.12 11.14 -13.68
N LEU A 494 12.27 10.99 -14.70
CA LEU A 494 10.82 11.05 -14.53
C LEU A 494 10.30 9.94 -13.62
N GLU A 495 10.72 8.70 -13.87
CA GLU A 495 10.29 7.54 -13.08
C GLU A 495 10.70 7.68 -11.61
N TYR A 496 11.95 8.10 -11.34
CA TYR A 496 12.40 8.40 -9.99
C TYR A 496 11.66 9.60 -9.39
N GLY A 497 11.34 10.62 -10.18
CA GLY A 497 10.67 11.81 -9.69
C GLY A 497 9.29 11.56 -9.11
N LEU A 498 8.53 10.67 -9.75
CA LEU A 498 7.26 10.19 -9.21
C LEU A 498 7.45 9.48 -7.86
N MET A 499 8.53 8.71 -7.70
CA MET A 499 8.85 8.04 -6.44
C MET A 499 9.33 9.04 -5.38
N ALA A 500 10.18 9.99 -5.76
CA ALA A 500 10.74 11.01 -4.88
C ALA A 500 9.66 11.95 -4.32
N GLU A 501 8.56 12.16 -5.03
CA GLU A 501 7.38 12.83 -4.50
C GLU A 501 6.86 12.12 -3.24
N TYR A 502 6.68 10.80 -3.25
CA TYR A 502 6.28 10.06 -2.04
C TYR A 502 7.36 10.11 -0.96
N LEU A 503 8.64 9.95 -1.32
CA LEU A 503 9.74 10.02 -0.35
C LEU A 503 9.80 11.39 0.36
N GLY A 504 9.25 12.45 -0.25
CA GLY A 504 9.15 13.78 0.34
C GLY A 504 8.05 13.95 1.40
N LYS A 505 7.14 12.98 1.53
CA LYS A 505 6.07 13.01 2.55
C LYS A 505 6.55 12.66 3.96
N SER A 506 7.72 12.03 4.09
CA SER A 506 8.23 11.48 5.35
C SER A 506 9.67 11.91 5.62
N ARG A 507 10.00 12.12 6.89
CA ARG A 507 11.36 12.48 7.33
C ARG A 507 12.35 11.33 7.11
N THR A 508 11.94 10.10 7.36
CA THR A 508 12.80 8.90 7.30
C THR A 508 12.88 8.27 5.91
N ALA A 509 11.86 8.45 5.07
CA ALA A 509 11.71 7.72 3.81
C ALA A 509 12.92 7.85 2.86
N SER A 510 13.44 9.05 2.67
CA SER A 510 14.56 9.26 1.73
C SER A 510 15.84 8.55 2.20
N GLU A 511 16.16 8.54 3.49
CA GLU A 511 17.32 7.82 4.01
C GLU A 511 17.09 6.30 3.99
N ALA A 512 15.87 5.86 4.31
CA ALA A 512 15.50 4.45 4.32
C ALA A 512 15.73 3.74 2.96
N VAL A 513 15.64 4.46 1.84
CA VAL A 513 15.88 3.91 0.49
C VAL A 513 17.19 4.40 -0.16
N ASN A 514 18.08 4.99 0.65
CA ASN A 514 19.36 5.59 0.22
C ASN A 514 19.25 6.66 -0.88
N CYS A 515 18.20 7.47 -0.80
CA CYS A 515 17.88 8.57 -1.71
C CYS A 515 17.94 9.96 -1.03
N ALA A 516 18.58 10.06 0.14
CA ALA A 516 18.70 11.30 0.90
C ALA A 516 19.83 12.22 0.40
N ALA A 517 19.57 13.52 0.36
CA ALA A 517 20.61 14.53 0.24
C ALA A 517 21.39 14.66 1.57
N PRO A 518 22.69 15.03 1.53
CA PRO A 518 23.49 15.41 0.36
C PRO A 518 24.12 14.22 -0.39
N ASP A 519 23.95 12.99 0.09
CA ASP A 519 24.66 11.80 -0.39
C ASP A 519 24.34 11.45 -1.84
N THR A 520 23.10 11.61 -2.28
CA THR A 520 22.74 11.38 -3.70
C THR A 520 23.58 12.22 -4.65
N GLY A 521 23.71 13.53 -4.39
CA GLY A 521 24.54 14.41 -5.22
C GLY A 521 26.03 14.09 -5.13
N ASN A 522 26.49 13.61 -3.98
CA ASN A 522 27.88 13.20 -3.79
C ASN A 522 28.20 11.88 -4.51
N MET A 523 27.27 10.92 -4.48
CA MET A 523 27.34 9.69 -5.24
C MET A 523 27.33 9.96 -6.76
N GLU A 524 26.51 10.89 -7.25
CA GLU A 524 26.52 11.30 -8.66
C GLU A 524 27.88 11.89 -9.08
N VAL A 525 28.49 12.74 -8.24
CA VAL A 525 29.83 13.28 -8.51
C VAL A 525 30.87 12.17 -8.62
N LEU A 526 30.88 11.24 -7.67
CA LEU A 526 31.83 10.12 -7.67
C LEU A 526 31.60 9.16 -8.83
N ALA A 527 30.34 8.86 -9.16
CA ALA A 527 29.99 7.98 -10.27
C ALA A 527 30.43 8.60 -11.62
N LYS A 528 30.21 9.91 -11.80
CA LYS A 528 30.51 10.62 -13.04
C LYS A 528 31.99 10.99 -13.21
N TYR A 529 32.63 11.46 -12.15
CA TYR A 529 33.96 12.10 -12.22
C TYR A 529 35.03 11.41 -11.38
N GLY A 530 34.66 10.47 -10.52
CA GLY A 530 35.60 9.76 -9.67
C GLY A 530 36.50 8.80 -10.46
N THR A 531 37.74 8.65 -10.03
CA THR A 531 38.61 7.57 -10.50
C THR A 531 38.14 6.23 -9.95
N GLU A 532 38.56 5.11 -10.54
CA GLU A 532 38.17 3.77 -10.03
C GLU A 532 38.60 3.55 -8.57
N ALA A 533 39.76 4.09 -8.16
CA ALA A 533 40.20 4.06 -6.76
C ALA A 533 39.28 4.88 -5.85
N GLN A 534 38.88 6.08 -6.27
CA GLN A 534 37.94 6.92 -5.53
C GLN A 534 36.55 6.27 -5.43
N LYS A 535 36.06 5.66 -6.52
CA LYS A 535 34.78 4.94 -6.54
C LYS A 535 34.80 3.74 -5.59
N LYS A 536 35.85 2.92 -5.65
CA LYS A 536 36.00 1.76 -4.76
C LYS A 536 36.04 2.17 -3.29
N ARG A 537 36.75 3.25 -2.97
CA ARG A 537 36.90 3.72 -1.58
C ARG A 537 35.64 4.41 -1.04
N TRP A 538 34.96 5.21 -1.84
CA TRP A 538 33.91 6.11 -1.35
C TRP A 538 32.53 5.85 -1.96
N LEU A 539 32.44 5.62 -3.27
CA LEU A 539 31.14 5.41 -3.93
C LEU A 539 30.50 4.08 -3.51
N VAL A 540 31.28 2.99 -3.44
CA VAL A 540 30.73 1.67 -3.07
C VAL A 540 30.14 1.68 -1.65
N PRO A 541 30.84 2.15 -0.60
CA PRO A 541 30.23 2.25 0.73
C PRO A 541 29.01 3.18 0.80
N LEU A 542 29.01 4.30 0.05
CA LEU A 542 27.84 5.19 -0.05
C LEU A 542 26.65 4.49 -0.72
N LEU A 543 26.88 3.74 -1.80
CA LEU A 543 25.84 2.96 -2.48
C LEU A 543 25.29 1.83 -1.60
N ASN A 544 26.10 1.28 -0.69
CA ASN A 544 25.66 0.30 0.29
C ASN A 544 24.89 0.92 1.46
N GLY A 545 25.04 2.22 1.68
CA GLY A 545 24.52 2.94 2.85
C GLY A 545 25.33 2.73 4.13
N ASP A 546 26.58 2.29 4.00
CA ASP A 546 27.47 1.98 5.12
C ASP A 546 28.06 3.26 5.75
N ILE A 547 28.31 4.26 4.90
CA ILE A 547 28.81 5.58 5.30
C ILE A 547 27.88 6.69 4.78
N ARG A 548 28.08 7.91 5.30
CA ARG A 548 27.44 9.15 4.84
C ARG A 548 28.52 10.12 4.37
N SER A 549 28.10 11.22 3.77
CA SER A 549 28.97 12.23 3.19
C SER A 549 28.41 13.63 3.38
N ALA A 550 29.26 14.65 3.24
CA ALA A 550 28.85 16.05 3.24
C ALA A 550 29.47 16.78 2.06
N PHE A 551 28.78 17.80 1.56
CA PHE A 551 29.32 18.68 0.52
C PHE A 551 29.61 20.05 1.10
N LEU A 552 30.85 20.50 0.91
CA LEU A 552 31.41 21.66 1.58
C LEU A 552 31.79 22.71 0.54
N MET A 553 30.88 23.66 0.32
CA MET A 553 31.07 24.74 -0.64
C MET A 553 30.89 26.11 -0.01
N THR A 554 29.80 26.33 0.71
CA THR A 554 29.46 27.64 1.28
C THR A 554 30.46 28.06 2.36
N GLU A 555 30.83 29.34 2.35
CA GLU A 555 31.78 29.95 3.29
C GLU A 555 31.09 31.08 4.07
N PRO A 556 31.36 31.23 5.39
CA PRO A 556 30.68 32.22 6.22
C PRO A 556 31.10 33.66 5.91
N GLN A 557 32.33 33.87 5.44
CA GLN A 557 32.91 35.20 5.26
C GLN A 557 32.69 35.82 3.87
N VAL A 558 32.13 35.07 2.92
CA VAL A 558 31.88 35.52 1.54
C VAL A 558 30.47 35.18 1.06
N ALA A 559 29.93 36.01 0.17
CA ALA A 559 28.67 35.76 -0.51
C ALA A 559 28.81 34.58 -1.50
N SER A 560 28.59 33.37 -0.99
CA SER A 560 28.82 32.10 -1.70
C SER A 560 27.78 31.78 -2.78
N SER A 561 26.74 32.60 -2.93
CA SER A 561 25.80 32.53 -4.05
C SER A 561 26.49 32.79 -5.40
N ASP A 562 27.54 33.62 -5.40
CA ASP A 562 28.54 33.66 -6.46
C ASP A 562 29.70 32.74 -6.09
N ALA A 563 29.76 31.58 -6.76
CA ALA A 563 30.78 30.57 -6.52
C ALA A 563 32.22 31.06 -6.85
N THR A 564 32.38 32.18 -7.57
CA THR A 564 33.72 32.75 -7.84
C THR A 564 34.35 33.36 -6.58
N ASN A 565 33.53 33.75 -5.60
CA ASN A 565 33.96 34.33 -4.32
C ASN A 565 34.52 33.31 -3.33
N ILE A 566 34.42 32.00 -3.59
CA ILE A 566 34.98 30.95 -2.74
C ILE A 566 36.49 31.18 -2.53
N GLU A 567 36.94 31.16 -1.28
CA GLU A 567 38.29 31.56 -0.87
C GLU A 567 39.07 30.50 -0.08
N LEU A 568 38.42 29.41 0.39
CA LEU A 568 39.12 28.30 1.04
C LEU A 568 40.32 27.87 0.19
N SER A 569 41.52 28.02 0.75
CA SER A 569 42.77 27.81 0.02
C SER A 569 43.04 26.32 -0.15
N ILE A 570 43.36 25.91 -1.38
CA ILE A 570 43.86 24.56 -1.69
C ILE A 570 45.24 24.75 -2.31
N ARG A 571 46.32 24.50 -1.56
CA ARG A 571 47.69 24.64 -2.07
C ARG A 571 48.35 23.28 -2.21
N ARG A 572 48.93 23.02 -3.37
CA ARG A 572 49.74 21.82 -3.58
C ARG A 572 51.11 21.97 -2.92
N GLU A 573 51.48 20.99 -2.12
CA GLU A 573 52.82 20.82 -1.53
C GLU A 573 53.31 19.41 -1.84
N GLY A 574 54.19 19.27 -2.86
CA GLY A 574 54.67 17.97 -3.29
C GLY A 574 53.55 17.05 -3.78
N ASN A 575 53.34 15.95 -3.06
CA ASN A 575 52.32 14.93 -3.33
C ASN A 575 51.03 15.10 -2.51
N GLU A 576 50.86 16.24 -1.83
CA GLU A 576 49.67 16.55 -1.03
C GLU A 576 49.03 17.90 -1.43
N TYR A 577 47.75 18.05 -1.10
CA TYR A 577 47.06 19.33 -1.00
C TYR A 577 46.91 19.72 0.47
N VAL A 578 47.20 20.99 0.77
CA VAL A 578 47.00 21.62 2.08
C VAL A 578 45.82 22.57 2.00
N LEU A 579 44.82 22.33 2.84
CA LEU A 579 43.57 23.08 2.88
C LEU A 579 43.51 23.99 4.11
N ASN A 580 43.15 25.25 3.92
CA ASN A 580 42.96 26.24 4.98
C ASN A 580 41.75 27.15 4.72
N GLY A 581 40.91 27.33 5.72
CA GLY A 581 39.72 28.18 5.64
C GLY A 581 38.56 27.66 6.46
N GLN A 582 37.35 28.10 6.12
CA GLN A 582 36.12 27.68 6.80
C GLN A 582 35.03 27.35 5.79
N LYS A 583 34.15 26.42 6.17
CA LYS A 583 32.93 26.07 5.44
C LYS A 583 31.76 26.05 6.43
N TRP A 584 30.56 26.37 5.97
CA TRP A 584 29.36 26.29 6.80
C TRP A 584 28.17 25.80 5.99
N TRP A 585 27.06 25.49 6.66
CA TRP A 585 25.92 24.79 6.06
C TRP A 585 26.29 23.43 5.45
N SER A 586 27.24 22.73 6.09
CA SER A 586 27.70 21.41 5.67
C SER A 586 26.72 20.35 6.18
N SER A 587 25.65 20.12 5.43
CA SER A 587 24.59 19.18 5.80
C SER A 587 25.14 17.75 5.97
N GLY A 588 24.71 17.06 7.02
CA GLY A 588 25.12 15.68 7.31
C GLY A 588 26.42 15.54 8.08
N ALA A 589 27.20 16.61 8.24
CA ALA A 589 28.49 16.57 8.94
C ALA A 589 28.39 16.27 10.44
N GLY A 590 27.20 16.40 11.04
CA GLY A 590 26.96 16.04 12.45
C GLY A 590 26.82 14.53 12.67
N ASP A 591 26.52 13.76 11.62
CA ASP A 591 26.34 12.31 11.72
C ASP A 591 27.71 11.63 11.86
N ARG A 592 27.86 10.76 12.88
CA ARG A 592 29.08 9.96 13.11
C ARG A 592 29.49 9.10 11.92
N ARG A 593 28.54 8.72 11.07
CA ARG A 593 28.76 7.93 9.85
C ARG A 593 29.26 8.78 8.68
N CYS A 594 29.31 10.11 8.82
CA CYS A 594 29.80 11.01 7.78
C CYS A 594 31.33 10.92 7.67
N GLU A 595 31.83 10.02 6.82
CA GLU A 595 33.26 9.74 6.71
C GLU A 595 33.98 10.57 5.64
N ILE A 596 33.25 11.21 4.72
CA ILE A 596 33.86 11.89 3.57
C ILE A 596 33.21 13.23 3.25
N TYR A 597 34.05 14.26 3.11
CA TYR A 597 33.67 15.58 2.64
C TYR A 597 34.09 15.80 1.19
N ILE A 598 33.15 16.24 0.37
CA ILE A 598 33.42 16.73 -0.99
C ILE A 598 33.56 18.25 -0.91
N THR A 599 34.80 18.73 -0.91
CA THR A 599 35.14 20.11 -0.55
C THR A 599 35.57 20.92 -1.77
N MET A 600 34.90 22.03 -2.02
CA MET A 600 35.29 23.01 -3.05
C MET A 600 36.17 24.10 -2.44
N GLY A 601 37.26 24.45 -3.12
CA GLY A 601 38.15 25.56 -2.71
C GLY A 601 38.92 26.14 -3.88
N LYS A 602 39.64 27.22 -3.64
CA LYS A 602 40.43 27.97 -4.61
C LYS A 602 41.84 27.39 -4.70
N SER A 603 42.13 26.72 -5.81
CA SER A 603 43.39 26.02 -6.07
C SER A 603 44.37 26.81 -6.94
N ASP A 604 43.85 27.69 -7.80
CA ASP A 604 44.65 28.54 -8.68
C ASP A 604 44.08 29.98 -8.68
N PRO A 605 44.33 30.77 -7.63
CA PRO A 605 43.76 32.12 -7.50
C PRO A 605 44.21 33.09 -8.61
N ASN A 606 45.31 32.79 -9.30
CA ASN A 606 45.93 33.66 -10.30
C ASN A 606 45.51 33.29 -11.74
N ASN A 607 44.67 32.28 -11.93
CA ASN A 607 44.19 31.92 -13.26
C ASN A 607 43.45 33.10 -13.91
N SER A 608 43.77 33.41 -15.17
CA SER A 608 43.10 34.48 -15.92
C SER A 608 41.60 34.22 -16.12
N ASN A 609 41.19 32.95 -16.14
CA ASN A 609 39.80 32.57 -16.15
C ASN A 609 39.29 32.29 -14.73
N LYS A 610 38.44 33.18 -14.21
CA LYS A 610 37.82 33.05 -12.87
C LYS A 610 37.07 31.73 -12.66
N TYR A 611 36.54 31.10 -13.71
CA TYR A 611 35.84 29.82 -13.64
C TYR A 611 36.77 28.60 -13.59
N ARG A 612 38.09 28.81 -13.68
CA ARG A 612 39.12 27.76 -13.54
C ARG A 612 39.97 27.91 -12.29
N GLN A 613 39.60 28.80 -11.36
CA GLN A 613 40.38 29.04 -10.14
C GLN A 613 40.09 28.04 -9.01
N GLN A 614 38.97 27.31 -9.10
CA GLN A 614 38.49 26.42 -8.05
C GLN A 614 38.58 24.95 -8.46
N SER A 615 38.81 24.09 -7.46
CA SER A 615 38.85 22.64 -7.58
C SER A 615 37.97 21.99 -6.51
N VAL A 616 37.64 20.72 -6.72
CA VAL A 616 36.93 19.88 -5.74
C VAL A 616 37.87 18.76 -5.28
N VAL A 617 37.98 18.58 -3.97
CA VAL A 617 38.87 17.60 -3.33
C VAL A 617 38.07 16.77 -2.33
N LEU A 618 38.32 15.46 -2.33
CA LEU A 618 37.77 14.52 -1.35
C LEU A 618 38.59 14.59 -0.05
N VAL A 619 37.95 14.85 1.08
CA VAL A 619 38.61 15.01 2.37
C VAL A 619 37.96 14.10 3.41
N PRO A 620 38.65 13.03 3.88
CA PRO A 620 38.15 12.20 4.98
C PRO A 620 37.83 13.05 6.21
N ALA A 621 36.69 12.79 6.86
CA ALA A 621 36.19 13.61 7.96
C ALA A 621 37.10 13.60 9.20
N ASP A 622 37.89 12.53 9.37
CA ASP A 622 38.84 12.33 10.46
C ASP A 622 40.25 12.91 10.17
N THR A 623 40.44 13.57 9.02
CA THR A 623 41.74 14.14 8.66
C THR A 623 42.18 15.18 9.70
N PRO A 624 43.40 15.09 10.26
CA PRO A 624 43.90 16.06 11.24
C PRO A 624 43.82 17.50 10.74
N GLY A 625 43.39 18.41 11.62
CA GLY A 625 43.20 19.83 11.32
C GLY A 625 41.76 20.22 10.94
N ILE A 626 40.85 19.25 10.85
CA ILE A 626 39.41 19.51 10.71
C ILE A 626 38.79 19.75 12.09
N THR A 627 37.93 20.75 12.21
CA THR A 627 37.16 20.99 13.44
C THR A 627 35.75 21.45 13.11
N ILE A 628 34.73 20.72 13.59
CA ILE A 628 33.34 21.19 13.57
C ILE A 628 33.19 22.20 14.71
N LYS A 629 33.15 23.49 14.40
CA LYS A 629 33.03 24.58 15.37
C LYS A 629 31.70 24.56 16.11
N ARG A 630 30.61 24.31 15.37
CA ARG A 630 29.24 24.21 15.88
C ARG A 630 28.30 23.62 14.83
N MET A 631 27.17 23.12 15.30
CA MET A 631 26.01 22.82 14.45
C MET A 631 25.10 24.06 14.33
N LEU A 632 24.51 24.25 13.15
CA LEU A 632 23.61 25.35 12.83
C LEU A 632 22.16 24.89 12.91
N SER A 633 21.29 25.76 13.43
CA SER A 633 19.84 25.54 13.45
C SER A 633 19.14 26.30 12.32
N VAL A 634 18.08 25.71 11.78
CA VAL A 634 17.13 26.33 10.86
C VAL A 634 15.88 26.70 11.64
N ILE A 635 15.71 27.99 11.94
CA ILE A 635 14.51 28.50 12.64
C ILE A 635 14.23 27.70 13.93
N GLY A 636 15.29 27.45 14.71
CA GLY A 636 15.21 26.71 15.97
C GLY A 636 15.29 25.17 15.85
N PHE A 637 15.22 24.59 14.65
CA PHE A 637 15.40 23.15 14.43
C PHE A 637 16.87 22.83 14.12
N ASP A 638 17.48 21.84 14.80
CA ASP A 638 18.90 21.50 14.63
C ASP A 638 19.16 20.38 13.60
N ASP A 639 18.11 19.71 13.14
CA ASP A 639 18.16 18.63 12.16
C ASP A 639 19.02 17.43 12.58
N ALA A 640 19.21 17.22 13.88
CA ALA A 640 19.92 16.06 14.41
C ALA A 640 19.34 14.72 13.90
N PRO A 641 20.16 13.66 13.77
CA PRO A 641 21.60 13.62 14.00
C PRO A 641 22.44 14.18 12.84
N HIS A 642 21.83 14.50 11.70
CA HIS A 642 22.57 14.97 10.52
C HIS A 642 23.08 16.41 10.68
N GLY A 643 22.16 17.33 10.95
CA GLY A 643 22.35 18.78 11.06
C GLY A 643 23.19 19.43 9.97
N HIS A 644 23.66 20.64 10.27
CA HIS A 644 24.46 21.47 9.37
C HIS A 644 25.71 21.99 10.08
N GLY A 645 26.89 21.53 9.68
CA GLY A 645 28.15 21.90 10.33
C GLY A 645 28.73 23.24 9.86
N HIS A 646 29.29 24.00 10.82
CA HIS A 646 30.32 25.03 10.57
C HIS A 646 31.69 24.40 10.84
N ILE A 647 32.49 24.23 9.80
CA ILE A 647 33.72 23.44 9.79
C ILE A 647 34.91 24.35 9.48
N GLU A 648 35.98 24.21 10.25
CA GLU A 648 37.27 24.85 10.01
C GLU A 648 38.29 23.83 9.51
N PHE A 649 39.12 24.30 8.58
CA PHE A 649 40.27 23.59 8.02
C PHE A 649 41.52 24.35 8.45
N LYS A 650 42.36 23.71 9.26
CA LYS A 650 43.65 24.25 9.70
C LYS A 650 44.76 23.29 9.30
N ASN A 651 45.44 23.60 8.20
CA ASN A 651 46.52 22.80 7.62
C ASN A 651 46.11 21.34 7.36
N VAL A 652 44.91 21.13 6.86
CA VAL A 652 44.39 19.79 6.52
C VAL A 652 45.12 19.27 5.30
N ARG A 653 45.76 18.11 5.42
CA ARG A 653 46.59 17.51 4.35
C ARG A 653 45.91 16.28 3.76
N VAL A 654 45.82 16.24 2.44
CA VAL A 654 45.28 15.08 1.70
C VAL A 654 46.14 14.77 0.47
N PRO A 655 46.24 13.52 0.03
CA PRO A 655 47.02 13.17 -1.16
C PRO A 655 46.51 13.86 -2.44
N VAL A 656 47.40 14.13 -3.40
CA VAL A 656 46.99 14.72 -4.70
C VAL A 656 45.98 13.86 -5.47
N SER A 657 45.94 12.55 -5.21
CA SER A 657 44.94 11.63 -5.78
C SER A 657 43.51 11.87 -5.28
N ASN A 658 43.31 12.73 -4.29
CA ASN A 658 41.98 13.07 -3.76
C ASN A 658 41.27 14.16 -4.59
N ILE A 659 41.93 14.76 -5.58
CA ILE A 659 41.27 15.70 -6.48
C ILE A 659 40.23 14.99 -7.35
N VAL A 660 39.06 15.61 -7.53
CA VAL A 660 38.01 15.09 -8.40
C VAL A 660 38.17 15.73 -9.78
N LEU A 661 38.25 14.89 -10.82
CA LEU A 661 38.45 15.26 -12.23
C LEU A 661 39.80 15.94 -12.55
N GLY A 662 40.19 17.00 -11.83
CA GLY A 662 41.46 17.70 -12.00
C GLY A 662 41.46 19.14 -11.48
N GLU A 663 42.64 19.75 -11.44
CA GLU A 663 42.81 21.15 -11.02
C GLU A 663 42.06 22.12 -11.94
N GLY A 664 41.40 23.12 -11.34
CA GLY A 664 40.62 24.14 -12.05
C GLY A 664 39.29 23.64 -12.63
N ARG A 665 38.88 22.39 -12.33
CA ARG A 665 37.63 21.79 -12.81
C ARG A 665 36.48 21.87 -11.81
N GLY A 666 36.60 22.67 -10.75
CA GLY A 666 35.62 22.76 -9.67
C GLY A 666 34.22 23.18 -10.14
N PHE A 667 34.13 24.21 -10.99
CA PHE A 667 32.84 24.66 -11.55
C PHE A 667 32.12 23.57 -12.35
N GLU A 668 32.86 22.77 -13.12
CA GLU A 668 32.28 21.69 -13.92
C GLU A 668 31.73 20.56 -13.06
N VAL A 669 32.47 20.18 -12.03
CA VAL A 669 32.04 19.17 -11.06
C VAL A 669 30.78 19.65 -10.33
N VAL A 670 30.77 20.89 -9.84
CA VAL A 670 29.63 21.46 -9.10
C VAL A 670 28.39 21.64 -9.97
N GLN A 671 28.52 22.16 -11.20
CA GLN A 671 27.38 22.26 -12.12
C GLN A 671 26.82 20.88 -12.48
N GLY A 672 27.69 19.87 -12.63
CA GLY A 672 27.27 18.49 -12.82
C GLY A 672 26.46 17.90 -11.66
N ARG A 673 26.79 18.30 -10.43
CA ARG A 673 26.10 17.89 -9.18
C ARG A 673 24.77 18.61 -9.00
N LEU A 674 24.73 19.92 -9.21
CA LEU A 674 23.58 20.75 -8.84
C LEU A 674 22.39 20.61 -9.80
N GLY A 675 22.59 20.19 -11.05
CA GLY A 675 21.50 19.99 -12.01
C GLY A 675 20.46 18.98 -11.52
N PRO A 676 20.81 17.69 -11.38
CA PRO A 676 19.91 16.66 -10.85
C PRO A 676 19.52 16.90 -9.38
N GLY A 677 20.44 17.42 -8.54
CA GLY A 677 20.12 17.76 -7.15
C GLY A 677 18.89 18.68 -7.01
N ARG A 678 18.82 19.74 -7.83
CA ARG A 678 17.69 20.69 -7.83
C ARG A 678 16.36 20.02 -8.17
N ILE A 679 16.34 19.09 -9.13
CA ILE A 679 15.10 18.43 -9.52
C ILE A 679 14.63 17.44 -8.46
N HIS A 680 15.54 16.68 -7.84
CA HIS A 680 15.21 15.76 -6.74
C HIS A 680 14.61 16.48 -5.54
N HIS A 681 15.14 17.66 -5.24
CA HIS A 681 14.60 18.53 -4.21
C HIS A 681 13.21 19.07 -4.55
N ALA A 682 12.99 19.50 -5.79
CA ALA A 682 11.67 19.92 -6.26
C ALA A 682 10.64 18.79 -6.15
N MET A 683 10.98 17.57 -6.58
CA MET A 683 10.12 16.38 -6.49
C MET A 683 9.69 16.10 -5.03
N ARG A 684 10.64 16.04 -4.10
CA ARG A 684 10.34 15.85 -2.67
C ARG A 684 9.49 16.98 -2.08
N SER A 685 9.69 18.21 -2.55
CA SER A 685 8.95 19.38 -2.05
C SER A 685 7.47 19.34 -2.47
N ILE A 686 7.14 18.76 -3.62
CA ILE A 686 5.74 18.46 -3.99
C ILE A 686 5.13 17.45 -3.00
N GLY A 687 5.89 16.41 -2.64
CA GLY A 687 5.51 15.45 -1.60
C GLY A 687 5.18 16.10 -0.27
N ALA A 688 6.07 16.97 0.20
CA ALA A 688 5.87 17.73 1.43
C ALA A 688 4.63 18.65 1.35
N ALA A 689 4.35 19.23 0.19
CA ALA A 689 3.17 20.06 -0.03
C ALA A 689 1.87 19.24 -0.02
N GLU A 690 1.86 18.04 -0.63
CA GLU A 690 0.75 17.09 -0.51
C GLU A 690 0.54 16.68 0.94
N LYS A 691 1.61 16.39 1.68
CA LYS A 691 1.50 16.05 3.10
C LYS A 691 0.92 17.20 3.92
N ALA A 692 1.33 18.43 3.66
CA ALA A 692 0.75 19.62 4.28
C ALA A 692 -0.75 19.76 3.96
N LEU A 693 -1.15 19.49 2.72
CA LEU A 693 -2.57 19.50 2.32
C LEU A 693 -3.36 18.37 2.99
N GLU A 694 -2.80 17.18 3.17
CA GLU A 694 -3.42 16.10 3.94
C GLU A 694 -3.71 16.52 5.39
N TYR A 695 -2.72 17.13 6.07
CA TYR A 695 -2.91 17.71 7.40
C TYR A 695 -4.00 18.79 7.39
N PHE A 696 -3.97 19.68 6.39
CA PHE A 696 -4.97 20.74 6.27
C PHE A 696 -6.40 20.18 6.11
N LEU A 697 -6.59 19.22 5.20
CA LEU A 697 -7.88 18.56 4.97
C LEU A 697 -8.36 17.82 6.22
N ALA A 698 -7.49 17.04 6.86
CA ALA A 698 -7.81 16.34 8.10
C ALA A 698 -8.28 17.31 9.19
N ARG A 699 -7.63 18.48 9.31
CA ARG A 699 -7.97 19.50 10.30
C ARG A 699 -9.32 20.16 10.04
N ILE A 700 -9.62 20.52 8.80
CA ILE A 700 -10.87 21.24 8.52
C ILE A 700 -12.11 20.34 8.61
N SER A 701 -11.91 19.02 8.47
CA SER A 701 -12.94 17.99 8.58
C SER A 701 -13.11 17.44 10.00
N ASP A 702 -12.31 17.90 10.97
CA ASP A 702 -12.40 17.47 12.37
C ASP A 702 -13.70 17.97 13.02
N PRO A 703 -14.63 17.08 13.44
CA PRO A 703 -15.91 17.48 14.02
C PRO A 703 -15.79 18.16 15.38
N GLU A 704 -14.64 18.06 16.06
CA GLU A 704 -14.35 18.73 17.33
C GLU A 704 -13.91 20.19 17.14
N ARG A 705 -13.54 20.60 15.91
CA ARG A 705 -13.00 21.93 15.62
C ARG A 705 -14.07 22.84 15.05
N LYS A 706 -14.82 23.48 15.95
CA LYS A 706 -15.98 24.32 15.61
C LYS A 706 -15.87 25.76 16.12
N PRO A 707 -14.95 26.59 15.57
CA PRO A 707 -14.99 28.02 15.88
C PRO A 707 -16.32 28.61 15.41
N PHE A 708 -16.91 29.46 16.25
CA PHE A 708 -18.22 30.08 15.97
C PHE A 708 -19.34 29.05 15.70
N GLY A 709 -19.27 27.87 16.33
CA GLY A 709 -20.31 26.83 16.24
C GLY A 709 -20.33 26.03 14.94
N GLN A 710 -19.44 26.32 13.99
CA GLN A 710 -19.38 25.66 12.68
C GLN A 710 -18.03 24.99 12.46
N GLN A 711 -18.04 23.83 11.80
CA GLN A 711 -16.79 23.16 11.41
C GLN A 711 -15.95 24.07 10.52
N LEU A 712 -14.62 23.99 10.60
CA LEU A 712 -13.72 24.75 9.75
C LEU A 712 -14.03 24.61 8.25
N SER A 713 -14.43 23.42 7.79
CA SER A 713 -14.86 23.16 6.42
C SER A 713 -16.09 23.96 5.95
N GLN A 714 -16.88 24.51 6.86
CA GLN A 714 -18.07 25.33 6.56
C GLN A 714 -17.72 26.81 6.38
N HIS A 715 -16.52 27.24 6.77
CA HIS A 715 -16.04 28.60 6.55
C HIS A 715 -15.49 28.71 5.12
N GLY A 716 -16.14 29.51 4.26
CA GLY A 716 -15.81 29.58 2.82
C GLY A 716 -14.33 29.85 2.51
N ILE A 717 -13.64 30.62 3.35
CA ILE A 717 -12.20 30.91 3.18
C ILE A 717 -11.33 29.65 3.27
N GLN A 718 -11.73 28.63 4.05
CA GLN A 718 -10.97 27.38 4.15
C GLN A 718 -11.08 26.56 2.87
N LEU A 719 -12.29 26.49 2.27
CA LEU A 719 -12.50 25.80 1.01
C LEU A 719 -11.76 26.49 -0.15
N GLU A 720 -11.73 27.82 -0.18
CA GLU A 720 -10.92 28.57 -1.15
C GLU A 720 -9.43 28.22 -1.03
N ARG A 721 -8.89 28.20 0.19
CA ARG A 721 -7.48 27.86 0.45
C ARG A 721 -7.15 26.43 0.05
N VAL A 722 -8.05 25.48 0.26
CA VAL A 722 -7.90 24.09 -0.22
C VAL A 722 -7.84 24.07 -1.75
N ALA A 723 -8.76 24.77 -2.43
CA ALA A 723 -8.79 24.83 -3.89
C ALA A 723 -7.50 25.45 -4.46
N ARG A 724 -7.01 26.56 -3.89
CA ARG A 724 -5.74 27.19 -4.28
C ARG A 724 -4.56 26.24 -4.11
N SER A 725 -4.48 25.57 -2.95
CA SER A 725 -3.40 24.63 -2.66
C SER A 725 -3.37 23.48 -3.67
N ARG A 726 -4.53 22.92 -4.04
CA ARG A 726 -4.62 21.88 -5.06
C ARG A 726 -4.15 22.37 -6.44
N ILE A 727 -4.62 23.54 -6.88
CA ILE A 727 -4.21 24.15 -8.17
C ILE A 727 -2.70 24.36 -8.22
N GLU A 728 -2.13 24.92 -7.15
CA GLU A 728 -0.71 25.24 -7.07
C GLU A 728 0.16 23.96 -7.06
N ILE A 729 -0.20 22.97 -6.25
CA ILE A 729 0.50 21.67 -6.18
C ILE A 729 0.48 20.97 -7.55
N ASP A 730 -0.68 20.87 -8.18
CA ASP A 730 -0.81 20.17 -9.46
C ASP A 730 -0.06 20.90 -10.58
N SER A 731 -0.10 22.23 -10.60
CA SER A 731 0.67 23.05 -11.56
C SER A 731 2.18 22.87 -11.38
N ALA A 732 2.64 22.91 -10.13
CA ALA A 732 4.05 22.73 -9.80
C ALA A 732 4.53 21.30 -10.12
N ARG A 733 3.71 20.28 -9.85
CA ARG A 733 3.97 18.88 -10.23
C ARG A 733 4.18 18.75 -11.73
N LEU A 734 3.29 19.32 -12.55
CA LEU A 734 3.43 19.25 -14.02
C LEU A 734 4.71 19.91 -14.51
N ALA A 735 5.11 21.05 -13.92
CA ALA A 735 6.38 21.71 -14.25
C ALA A 735 7.60 20.82 -13.91
N VAL A 736 7.58 20.14 -12.76
CA VAL A 736 8.62 19.18 -12.35
C VAL A 736 8.69 17.99 -13.31
N LEU A 737 7.55 17.42 -13.70
CA LEU A 737 7.50 16.30 -14.64
C LEU A 737 8.02 16.72 -16.03
N ASN A 738 7.69 17.94 -16.49
CA ASN A 738 8.22 18.48 -17.74
C ASN A 738 9.75 18.63 -17.67
N ALA A 739 10.28 19.18 -16.58
CA ALA A 739 11.73 19.27 -16.37
C ALA A 739 12.39 17.88 -16.40
N ALA A 740 11.77 16.87 -15.76
CA ALA A 740 12.31 15.52 -15.71
C ALA A 740 12.31 14.84 -17.09
N ILE A 741 11.22 14.98 -17.87
CA ILE A 741 11.14 14.50 -19.26
C ILE A 741 12.21 15.18 -20.11
N LYS A 742 12.40 16.50 -19.97
CA LYS A 742 13.40 17.24 -20.73
C LYS A 742 14.83 16.77 -20.45
N ILE A 743 15.12 16.43 -19.20
CA ILE A 743 16.40 15.82 -18.81
C ILE A 743 16.54 14.42 -19.43
N ASP A 744 15.47 13.60 -19.40
CA ASP A 744 15.49 12.24 -19.93
C ASP A 744 15.68 12.18 -21.46
N GLU A 745 15.16 13.16 -22.21
CA GLU A 745 15.35 13.30 -23.67
C GLU A 745 16.75 13.79 -24.07
N GLY A 746 17.44 14.48 -23.16
CA GLY A 746 18.73 15.10 -23.43
C GLY A 746 19.67 14.96 -22.24
N ASP A 747 20.01 16.09 -21.63
CA ASP A 747 20.78 16.14 -20.39
C ASP A 747 20.34 17.32 -19.51
N ALA A 748 20.91 17.42 -18.30
CA ALA A 748 20.62 18.53 -17.40
C ALA A 748 21.00 19.91 -17.97
N LYS A 749 21.93 19.99 -18.94
CA LYS A 749 22.29 21.26 -19.60
C LYS A 749 21.21 21.70 -20.59
N SER A 750 20.56 20.76 -21.25
CA SER A 750 19.46 21.04 -22.19
C SER A 750 18.17 21.49 -21.49
N ALA A 751 18.03 21.19 -20.20
CA ALA A 751 16.85 21.51 -19.37
C ALA A 751 17.09 22.66 -18.36
N LEU A 752 18.11 23.51 -18.57
CA LEU A 752 18.47 24.56 -17.62
C LEU A 752 17.32 25.54 -17.30
N LYS A 753 16.49 25.83 -18.30
CA LYS A 753 15.32 26.70 -18.14
C LYS A 753 14.31 26.05 -17.20
N GLU A 754 13.91 24.82 -17.51
CA GLU A 754 12.90 24.07 -16.77
C GLU A 754 13.36 23.78 -15.34
N ILE A 755 14.65 23.46 -15.13
CA ILE A 755 15.24 23.27 -13.79
C ILE A 755 15.18 24.58 -12.98
N ALA A 756 15.48 25.72 -13.59
CA ALA A 756 15.42 27.02 -12.92
C ALA A 756 13.98 27.40 -12.54
N GLU A 757 13.01 27.16 -13.43
CA GLU A 757 11.59 27.41 -13.17
C GLU A 757 11.11 26.64 -11.93
N VAL A 758 11.36 25.32 -11.88
CA VAL A 758 10.88 24.49 -10.76
C VAL A 758 11.64 24.77 -9.45
N LYS A 759 12.93 25.12 -9.53
CA LYS A 759 13.74 25.48 -8.36
C LYS A 759 13.24 26.74 -7.66
N VAL A 760 12.57 27.63 -8.39
CA VAL A 760 11.98 28.87 -7.84
C VAL A 760 10.52 28.63 -7.45
N GLN A 761 9.71 28.06 -8.35
CA GLN A 761 8.28 27.92 -8.15
C GLN A 761 7.92 26.96 -7.00
N VAL A 762 8.56 25.79 -6.95
CA VAL A 762 8.13 24.70 -6.06
C VAL A 762 8.31 25.02 -4.58
N PRO A 763 9.46 25.59 -4.12
CA PRO A 763 9.59 26.02 -2.74
C PRO A 763 8.56 27.08 -2.31
N GLY A 764 8.17 27.98 -3.22
CA GLY A 764 7.11 28.97 -2.97
C GLY A 764 5.77 28.29 -2.71
N VAL A 765 5.36 27.39 -3.60
CA VAL A 765 4.13 26.59 -3.44
C VAL A 765 4.14 25.78 -2.13
N LEU A 766 5.26 25.13 -1.81
CA LEU A 766 5.39 24.37 -0.56
C LEU A 766 5.12 25.26 0.67
N LEU A 767 5.74 26.44 0.73
CA LEU A 767 5.58 27.37 1.85
C LEU A 767 4.16 27.90 1.98
N ASP A 768 3.53 28.25 0.86
CA ASP A 768 2.16 28.78 0.85
C ASP A 768 1.15 27.74 1.32
N VAL A 769 1.31 26.47 0.91
CA VAL A 769 0.44 25.38 1.36
C VAL A 769 0.68 25.06 2.85
N LEU A 770 1.93 25.01 3.29
CA LEU A 770 2.27 24.79 4.70
C LEU A 770 1.73 25.91 5.59
N ASP A 771 1.85 27.17 5.19
CA ASP A 771 1.34 28.30 5.97
C ASP A 771 -0.20 28.24 6.12
N ARG A 772 -0.92 27.89 5.06
CA ARG A 772 -2.37 27.66 5.12
C ARG A 772 -2.73 26.50 6.06
N ALA A 773 -1.96 25.42 6.03
CA ALA A 773 -2.15 24.29 6.93
C ALA A 773 -1.89 24.69 8.39
N ILE A 774 -0.77 25.37 8.67
CA ILE A 774 -0.42 25.92 10.00
C ILE A 774 -1.56 26.79 10.52
N GLN A 775 -2.08 27.69 9.69
CA GLN A 775 -3.17 28.59 10.06
C GLN A 775 -4.46 27.82 10.44
N ALA A 776 -4.77 26.70 9.78
CA ALA A 776 -5.92 25.87 10.11
C ALA A 776 -5.77 25.12 11.45
N TYR A 777 -4.54 24.81 11.85
CA TYR A 777 -4.22 24.25 13.16
C TYR A 777 -4.16 25.30 14.28
N GLY A 778 -4.04 26.59 13.92
CA GLY A 778 -3.90 27.68 14.89
C GLY A 778 -2.61 27.52 15.70
N ALA A 779 -2.67 27.70 17.02
CA ALA A 779 -1.49 27.59 17.89
C ALA A 779 -0.77 26.23 17.80
N ALA A 780 -1.49 25.13 17.51
CA ALA A 780 -0.89 23.81 17.34
C ALA A 780 -0.07 23.69 16.03
N GLY A 781 -0.33 24.55 15.04
CA GLY A 781 0.40 24.53 13.77
C GLY A 781 1.84 25.03 13.89
N VAL A 782 2.12 25.85 14.90
CA VAL A 782 3.46 26.41 15.17
C VAL A 782 4.21 25.67 16.29
N SER A 783 3.60 24.64 16.89
CA SER A 783 4.19 23.86 17.97
C SER A 783 4.66 22.48 17.50
N GLN A 784 5.35 21.76 18.40
CA GLN A 784 5.83 20.39 18.17
C GLN A 784 4.73 19.33 18.08
N GLU A 785 3.46 19.69 18.34
CA GLU A 785 2.33 18.76 18.26
C GLU A 785 2.01 18.35 16.82
N THR A 786 2.52 19.11 15.83
CA THR A 786 2.42 18.78 14.42
C THR A 786 3.79 18.91 13.75
N PRO A 787 4.05 18.19 12.64
CA PRO A 787 5.31 18.36 11.91
C PRO A 787 5.36 19.68 11.11
N LEU A 788 4.26 20.42 11.00
CA LEU A 788 4.08 21.54 10.07
C LEU A 788 5.13 22.64 10.24
N ALA A 789 5.45 23.04 11.48
CA ALA A 789 6.47 24.06 11.73
C ALA A 789 7.86 23.63 11.26
N SER A 790 8.25 22.37 11.51
CA SER A 790 9.53 21.82 11.07
C SER A 790 9.60 21.64 9.55
N MET A 791 8.49 21.25 8.93
CA MET A 791 8.34 21.17 7.47
C MET A 791 8.45 22.56 6.83
N TRP A 792 7.86 23.60 7.43
CA TRP A 792 7.95 24.98 6.95
C TRP A 792 9.37 25.52 7.07
N ALA A 793 10.03 25.28 8.21
CA ALA A 793 11.43 25.64 8.39
C ALA A 793 12.32 24.99 7.32
N SER A 794 12.15 23.69 7.09
CA SER A 794 12.84 22.94 6.03
C SER A 794 12.52 23.50 4.64
N GLY A 795 11.24 23.70 4.31
CA GLY A 795 10.79 24.28 3.03
C GLY A 795 11.37 25.67 2.78
N ARG A 796 11.55 26.47 3.84
CA ARG A 796 12.13 27.82 3.73
C ARG A 796 13.59 27.78 3.32
N THR A 797 14.34 26.77 3.74
CA THR A 797 15.73 26.58 3.29
C THR A 797 15.82 26.27 1.79
N MET A 798 14.79 25.65 1.21
CA MET A 798 14.80 25.27 -0.21
C MET A 798 14.83 26.46 -1.17
N ARG A 799 14.47 27.66 -0.70
CA ARG A 799 14.63 28.93 -1.42
C ARG A 799 16.07 29.46 -1.44
N ILE A 800 16.99 28.82 -0.71
CA ILE A 800 18.39 29.23 -0.53
C ILE A 800 19.34 28.12 -0.97
N VAL A 801 19.07 26.88 -0.56
CA VAL A 801 19.84 25.67 -0.90
C VAL A 801 19.94 25.51 -2.42
N ASP A 802 21.10 25.07 -2.90
CA ASP A 802 21.42 24.89 -4.33
C ASP A 802 21.23 26.12 -5.23
N GLY A 803 21.27 27.31 -4.60
CA GLY A 803 21.18 28.63 -5.23
C GLY A 803 19.91 29.37 -4.79
N PRO A 804 20.04 30.63 -4.31
CA PRO A 804 18.90 31.47 -3.98
C PRO A 804 17.99 31.71 -5.19
N ASP A 805 16.70 31.90 -4.94
CA ASP A 805 15.71 32.14 -5.99
C ASP A 805 16.10 33.31 -6.90
N GLU A 806 16.64 34.38 -6.33
CA GLU A 806 17.03 35.59 -7.06
C GLU A 806 18.14 35.32 -8.09
N VAL A 807 19.05 34.38 -7.80
CA VAL A 807 20.11 33.98 -8.74
C VAL A 807 19.51 33.24 -9.93
N HIS A 808 18.54 32.35 -9.68
CA HIS A 808 17.84 31.61 -10.73
C HIS A 808 16.95 32.53 -11.57
N LEU A 809 16.20 33.43 -10.94
CA LEU A 809 15.34 34.42 -11.60
C LEU A 809 16.16 35.38 -12.47
N LEU A 810 17.29 35.88 -11.98
CA LEU A 810 18.18 36.75 -12.75
C LEU A 810 18.69 36.03 -14.00
N GLN A 811 19.16 34.79 -13.86
CA GLN A 811 19.69 34.01 -14.97
C GLN A 811 18.60 33.67 -15.99
N LEU A 812 17.41 33.29 -15.53
CA LEU A 812 16.25 32.99 -16.37
C LEU A 812 15.80 34.24 -17.14
N GLY A 813 15.61 35.37 -16.45
CA GLY A 813 15.20 36.63 -17.05
C GLY A 813 16.20 37.17 -18.08
N ARG A 814 17.50 37.10 -17.78
CA ARG A 814 18.57 37.45 -18.75
C ARG A 814 18.53 36.57 -20.00
N ASN A 815 18.26 35.28 -19.84
CA ASN A 815 18.20 34.37 -20.99
C ASN A 815 16.94 34.60 -21.83
N GLU A 816 15.79 34.84 -21.20
CA GLU A 816 14.53 35.11 -21.89
C GLU A 816 14.57 36.44 -22.66
N ALA A 817 15.16 37.48 -22.08
CA ALA A 817 15.28 38.81 -22.68
C ALA A 817 16.09 38.83 -24.00
N LYS A 818 16.99 37.86 -24.22
CA LYS A 818 17.77 37.73 -25.49
C LYS A 818 16.87 37.55 -26.72
N ARG A 819 15.61 37.14 -26.55
CA ARG A 819 14.62 37.00 -27.64
C ARG A 819 14.05 38.35 -28.11
N GLY A 820 14.29 39.43 -27.37
CA GLY A 820 13.63 40.74 -27.56
C GLY A 820 13.79 41.32 -28.97
N ASP A 821 15.02 41.39 -29.48
CA ASP A 821 15.29 41.99 -30.79
C ASP A 821 14.61 41.22 -31.94
N ALA A 822 14.67 39.90 -31.90
CA ALA A 822 14.03 39.05 -32.90
C ALA A 822 12.50 39.18 -32.88
N LEU A 823 11.89 39.23 -31.70
CA LEU A 823 10.44 39.41 -31.55
C LEU A 823 9.99 40.81 -31.97
N ARG A 824 10.75 41.85 -31.62
CA ARG A 824 10.50 43.22 -32.08
C ARG A 824 10.50 43.31 -33.60
N ASN A 825 11.48 42.71 -34.27
CA ASN A 825 11.56 42.67 -35.73
C ASN A 825 10.37 41.91 -36.33
N ARG A 826 9.98 40.76 -35.77
CA ARG A 826 8.81 39.99 -36.21
C ARG A 826 7.51 40.80 -36.09
N ILE A 827 7.30 41.49 -34.97
CA ILE A 827 6.12 42.32 -34.75
C ILE A 827 6.08 43.47 -35.77
N ASN A 828 7.22 44.10 -36.09
CA ASN A 828 7.28 45.14 -37.11
C ASN A 828 6.91 44.59 -38.51
N GLN A 829 7.45 43.43 -38.89
CA GLN A 829 7.10 42.78 -40.16
C GLN A 829 5.61 42.39 -40.23
N GLN A 830 5.02 41.93 -39.11
CA GLN A 830 3.59 41.65 -39.03
C GLN A 830 2.76 42.92 -39.23
N LYS A 831 3.18 44.06 -38.65
CA LYS A 831 2.53 45.36 -38.88
C LYS A 831 2.59 45.77 -40.34
N ASP A 832 3.74 45.62 -40.99
CA ASP A 832 3.88 45.96 -42.41
C ASP A 832 3.03 45.05 -43.31
N LYS A 833 2.95 43.76 -42.99
CA LYS A 833 2.06 42.83 -43.69
C LYS A 833 0.59 43.17 -43.49
N SER A 834 0.18 43.54 -42.27
CA SER A 834 -1.18 44.00 -42.00
C SER A 834 -1.53 45.25 -42.81
N LYS A 835 -0.61 46.23 -42.91
CA LYS A 835 -0.82 47.41 -43.76
C LYS A 835 -1.06 47.04 -45.22
N ALA A 836 -0.28 46.11 -45.77
CA ALA A 836 -0.47 45.64 -47.14
C ALA A 836 -1.86 44.98 -47.35
N ILE A 837 -2.30 44.17 -46.38
CA ILE A 837 -3.64 43.55 -46.40
C ILE A 837 -4.74 44.61 -46.30
N PHE A 838 -4.61 45.61 -45.42
CA PHE A 838 -5.57 46.72 -45.32
C PHE A 838 -5.73 47.44 -46.66
N SER A 839 -4.62 47.78 -47.32
CA SER A 839 -4.65 48.38 -48.65
C SER A 839 -5.35 47.50 -49.70
N GLN A 840 -5.15 46.18 -49.65
CA GLN A 840 -5.81 45.24 -50.57
C GLN A 840 -7.34 45.27 -50.46
N TYR A 841 -7.87 45.47 -49.25
CA TYR A 841 -9.32 45.49 -49.00
C TYR A 841 -9.91 46.91 -48.97
N GLY A 842 -9.15 47.95 -49.32
CA GLY A 842 -9.61 49.34 -49.28
C GLY A 842 -9.93 49.84 -47.85
N MET A 843 -9.37 49.19 -46.83
CA MET A 843 -9.58 49.51 -45.43
C MET A 843 -8.41 50.34 -44.90
N GLN A 844 -8.66 51.24 -43.95
CA GLN A 844 -7.60 51.92 -43.22
C GLN A 844 -7.24 51.12 -41.96
N PRO A 845 -5.95 50.98 -41.62
CA PRO A 845 -5.55 50.36 -40.36
C PRO A 845 -6.15 51.12 -39.17
N LEU A 846 -6.93 50.44 -38.34
CA LEU A 846 -7.46 51.02 -37.11
C LEU A 846 -6.35 51.07 -36.05
N ASP A 847 -6.01 52.27 -35.58
CA ASP A 847 -5.03 52.45 -34.53
C ASP A 847 -5.64 52.29 -33.13
N VAL A 848 -5.72 51.04 -32.66
CA VAL A 848 -6.40 50.72 -31.38
C VAL A 848 -5.54 51.11 -30.16
N LEU A 849 -4.24 51.39 -30.33
CA LEU A 849 -3.31 51.55 -29.18
C LEU A 849 -2.26 52.67 -29.32
N GLN A 850 -1.96 53.23 -30.51
CA GLN A 850 -1.06 54.40 -30.58
C GLN A 850 -1.76 55.70 -30.21
N LEU A 851 -3.09 55.72 -29.95
CA LEU A 851 -3.86 56.83 -29.36
C LEU A 851 -3.59 58.19 -30.04
N ASP A 852 -3.26 58.21 -31.32
CA ASP A 852 -2.79 59.44 -32.00
C ASP A 852 -1.66 60.15 -31.24
N ARG A 853 -0.71 59.40 -30.66
CA ARG A 853 0.44 59.96 -29.94
C ARG A 853 1.33 60.73 -30.90
N VAL A 854 1.09 62.03 -31.00
CA VAL A 854 1.98 62.98 -31.65
C VAL A 854 3.14 63.26 -30.70
N SER A 855 4.35 62.78 -30.99
CA SER A 855 5.54 63.36 -30.37
C SER A 855 5.62 64.81 -30.85
N GLY A 856 5.69 65.78 -29.94
CA GLY A 856 5.57 67.22 -30.20
C GLY A 856 6.62 67.87 -31.12
N SER A 857 7.29 67.10 -31.99
CA SER A 857 8.39 67.54 -32.85
C SER A 857 8.20 67.28 -34.35
N ALA A 858 6.98 67.01 -34.84
CA ALA A 858 6.73 66.97 -36.28
C ALA A 858 5.39 67.63 -36.63
N ALA A 859 5.46 68.87 -37.15
CA ALA A 859 4.31 69.57 -37.71
C ALA A 859 3.74 68.80 -38.93
N PRO A 860 2.41 68.73 -39.09
CA PRO A 860 1.80 68.05 -40.23
C PRO A 860 2.11 68.83 -41.52
N LYS A 861 2.76 68.17 -42.50
CA LYS A 861 2.81 68.70 -43.86
C LYS A 861 1.39 68.63 -44.44
N SER A 862 0.76 69.80 -44.48
CA SER A 862 -0.41 70.09 -45.33
C SER A 862 -0.15 69.56 -46.74
N THR A 863 -1.00 68.65 -47.21
CA THR A 863 -1.23 68.50 -48.65
C THR A 863 -2.73 68.63 -48.85
N ARG A 864 -3.11 69.68 -49.59
CA ARG A 864 -4.46 70.13 -49.89
C ARG A 864 -5.14 69.22 -50.91
N LEU A 865 -6.47 69.11 -50.72
CA LEU A 865 -7.57 68.76 -51.65
C LEU A 865 -7.47 67.46 -52.45
#